data_AF-A0A075JW43-F1
#
_entry.id   AF-A0A075JW43-F1
#
_cell.length_a   1.000
_cell.length_b   1.000
_cell.length_c   1.000
_cell.angle_alpha   90.00
_cell.angle_beta   90.00
_cell.angle_gamma   90.00
#
_symmetry.space_group_name_H-M   'P 1'
#
loop_
_entity.id
_entity.type
_entity.pdbx_description
1 polymer ?
#
loop_
_entity_poly.entity_id
_entity_poly.type
_entity_poly.pdbx_seq_one_letter_code
_entity_poly.pdbx_strand_id
1 'polypeptide(L)'
;MNSKLEQLYQLNDTNGRVIGTDVNELILTGLESNIELSYEDIYELQKKTARFINEVITPEIVTQFMKKAITEDVDVLVPWNVYGELIDVIANRVKNSTLVSKGDKLAKITNLMLKSDKHHIETGDPLRILDEYSEAKFSLICSFPPLGYRVSTEINNQKFNDELNHLLILKSSYLLRENGKMAFVVTENFFKREKKSSILPILEKQGIHLDAAFYLPPGTLTNTGIGTYLAILGHKKFNDLFISELKSENLDQVVENWKNRKESKILQNGKLIDYDSFRSYPNVEKELEIESIVKKSKFKETPMKNLIVEINRLTNGSNTLEHRPNSIYLPNIGLSEVVDNQEDMKIKPQNYFQIILNEEVSATYIAKWFNTELGILVRESQMGGTYIKKINRKKLIEAKLYLPDKRVQQEVLNIQTKIDEFRNELYSIENKAWVYPNSYSDLNKKLEKLNREEGFSEWIETLPFPLASILYKYYAIEDASAKKEFLLHFFEAFSQFQVVLMLSAFEENGKDLDEKYIYVIDTSKLTRATFGTWVHIGENLAKKLRLLLNDSEEQSLRLFQHKKRSFIKMISSKEIYKILRITNEYRNDWKGHGGVESISEIENRLLLLEKELHALRKVIGDIYEGYQLIQPGTGHFSSGLYHCNCRLLKGTRNTFVENTIEVINGLEIENLYLLEADGHEPLKLLPFIKLMPSPNTQVNACYFYNRLDQDGVRMVSYYFDQDADVKIQDNSIQSIINNLSIN
;
A
#
# COMPACT_ATOMS: atom_id res chain seq x y z
N MET A 1 19.20 -6.69 19.64
CA MET A 1 20.04 -5.50 19.39
C MET A 1 21.43 -6.00 19.02
N ASN A 2 22.09 -5.48 17.98
CA ASN A 2 23.42 -5.96 17.57
C ASN A 2 24.42 -5.74 18.74
N SER A 3 25.30 -6.71 19.03
CA SER A 3 26.28 -6.62 20.14
C SER A 3 27.18 -5.39 20.04
N LYS A 4 27.40 -4.89 18.81
CA LYS A 4 28.18 -3.67 18.52
C LYS A 4 27.45 -2.40 18.96
N LEU A 5 26.14 -2.31 18.72
CA LEU A 5 25.33 -1.18 19.17
C LEU A 5 25.22 -1.18 20.70
N GLU A 6 25.08 -2.34 21.34
CA GLU A 6 25.12 -2.45 22.79
C GLU A 6 26.44 -1.95 23.39
N GLN A 7 27.59 -2.30 22.79
CA GLN A 7 28.90 -1.75 23.19
C GLN A 7 28.96 -0.23 23.05
N LEU A 8 28.41 0.30 21.95
CA LEU A 8 28.36 1.74 21.69
C LEU A 8 27.50 2.49 22.72
N TYR A 9 26.34 1.95 23.09
CA TYR A 9 25.49 2.51 24.14
C TYR A 9 26.12 2.38 25.53
N GLN A 10 26.80 1.27 25.83
CA GLN A 10 27.50 1.06 27.11
C GLN A 10 28.68 2.03 27.29
N LEU A 11 29.44 2.33 26.24
CA LEU A 11 30.52 3.33 26.29
C LEU A 11 30.03 4.72 26.68
N ASN A 12 28.78 5.06 26.33
CA ASN A 12 28.19 6.37 26.59
C ASN A 12 27.27 6.43 27.82
N ASP A 13 26.98 5.30 28.48
CA ASP A 13 26.21 5.25 29.73
C ASP A 13 27.08 5.56 30.97
N THR A 14 27.79 6.69 30.92
CA THR A 14 28.51 7.23 32.07
C THR A 14 27.66 8.32 32.74
N ASN A 15 26.92 7.94 33.80
CA ASN A 15 26.21 8.79 34.79
C ASN A 15 24.68 8.88 34.75
N GLY A 16 23.94 7.91 34.17
CA GLY A 16 22.49 7.79 34.43
C GLY A 16 21.64 9.00 34.04
N ARG A 17 22.12 9.84 33.11
CA ARG A 17 21.30 10.84 32.42
C ARG A 17 20.91 10.26 31.07
N VAL A 18 19.62 9.99 30.88
CA VAL A 18 19.03 9.66 29.58
C VAL A 18 19.48 10.72 28.58
N ILE A 19 20.27 10.31 27.59
CA ILE A 19 21.05 11.21 26.75
C ILE A 19 20.16 11.76 25.63
N GLY A 20 20.08 13.10 25.52
CA GLY A 20 19.73 13.78 24.28
C GLY A 20 20.97 13.88 23.39
N THR A 21 21.46 12.75 22.87
CA THR A 21 22.79 12.61 22.27
C THR A 21 22.84 13.11 20.84
N ASP A 22 23.86 13.91 20.51
CA ASP A 22 24.28 14.12 19.12
C ASP A 22 24.75 12.78 18.55
N VAL A 23 24.02 12.24 17.57
CA VAL A 23 24.32 10.96 16.93
C VAL A 23 25.68 10.95 16.25
N ASN A 24 26.09 12.07 15.67
CA ASN A 24 27.42 12.16 15.05
C ASN A 24 28.53 12.00 16.09
N GLU A 25 28.32 12.49 17.31
CA GLU A 25 29.27 12.33 18.41
C GLU A 25 29.35 10.88 18.87
N LEU A 26 28.20 10.22 19.03
CA LEU A 26 28.11 8.80 19.37
C LEU A 26 28.84 7.92 18.33
N ILE A 27 28.64 8.17 17.04
CA ILE A 27 29.33 7.45 15.96
C ILE A 27 30.84 7.72 16.03
N LEU A 28 31.25 8.98 16.14
CA LEU A 28 32.67 9.36 16.17
C LEU A 28 33.40 8.71 17.37
N THR A 29 32.82 8.78 18.57
CA THR A 29 33.39 8.14 19.77
C THR A 29 33.54 6.63 19.61
N GLY A 30 32.55 5.97 18.99
CA GLY A 30 32.62 4.54 18.67
C GLY A 30 33.79 4.21 17.75
N LEU A 31 33.91 4.94 16.64
CA LEU A 31 35.00 4.75 15.67
C LEU A 31 36.38 5.06 16.27
N GLU A 32 36.52 6.13 17.05
CA GLU A 32 37.76 6.46 17.77
C GLU A 32 38.12 5.42 18.83
N SER A 33 37.11 4.70 19.36
CA SER A 33 37.28 3.59 20.30
C SER A 33 37.48 2.23 19.61
N ASN A 34 37.73 2.21 18.29
CA ASN A 34 37.89 1.01 17.45
C ASN A 34 36.67 0.08 17.43
N ILE A 35 35.46 0.59 17.65
CA ILE A 35 34.24 -0.15 17.33
C ILE A 35 34.05 -0.10 15.82
N GLU A 36 34.09 -1.27 15.18
CA GLU A 36 33.84 -1.38 13.75
C GLU A 36 32.33 -1.25 13.47
N LEU A 37 31.93 -0.09 12.96
CA LEU A 37 30.55 0.20 12.56
C LEU A 37 30.39 0.04 11.04
N SER A 38 29.32 -0.64 10.62
CA SER A 38 28.88 -0.60 9.22
C SER A 38 27.89 0.55 8.97
N TYR A 39 27.58 0.81 7.70
CA TYR A 39 26.55 1.78 7.34
C TYR A 39 25.14 1.32 7.78
N GLU A 40 24.89 0.01 7.83
CA GLU A 40 23.66 -0.57 8.39
C GLU A 40 23.57 -0.33 9.91
N ASP A 41 24.68 -0.47 10.64
CA ASP A 41 24.72 -0.14 12.08
C ASP A 41 24.37 1.34 12.32
N ILE A 42 24.89 2.25 11.48
CA ILE A 42 24.58 3.69 11.52
C ILE A 42 23.11 3.95 11.19
N TYR A 43 22.56 3.28 10.17
CA TYR A 43 21.16 3.42 9.78
C TYR A 43 20.21 3.03 10.91
N GLU A 44 20.45 1.88 11.55
CA GLU A 44 19.68 1.40 12.71
C GLU A 44 19.75 2.38 13.89
N LEU A 45 20.93 2.95 14.12
CA LEU A 45 21.12 3.95 15.16
C LEU A 45 20.36 5.25 14.86
N GLN A 46 20.36 5.72 13.62
CA GLN A 46 19.57 6.89 13.18
C GLN A 46 18.06 6.63 13.30
N LYS A 47 17.57 5.43 12.96
CA LYS A 47 16.16 5.02 13.08
C LYS A 47 15.65 5.14 14.53
N LYS A 48 16.48 4.75 15.51
CA LYS A 48 16.13 4.83 16.95
C LYS A 48 16.20 6.23 17.56
N THR A 49 16.95 7.14 16.93
CA THR A 49 17.24 8.49 17.44
C THR A 49 16.54 9.59 16.64
N ALA A 50 15.68 9.22 15.67
CA ALA A 50 15.10 10.00 14.58
C ALA A 50 14.34 11.30 14.94
N ARG A 51 14.25 11.68 16.22
CA ARG A 51 13.62 12.95 16.61
C ARG A 51 14.48 14.20 16.33
N PHE A 52 15.77 14.09 15.98
CA PHE A 52 16.67 15.27 15.99
C PHE A 52 17.77 15.39 14.90
N ILE A 53 17.78 14.60 13.81
CA ILE A 53 18.94 14.60 12.87
C ILE A 53 18.58 15.20 11.51
N ASN A 54 19.34 16.22 11.09
CA ASN A 54 19.24 16.83 9.75
C ASN A 54 20.10 16.11 8.69
N GLU A 55 21.10 15.33 9.11
CA GLU A 55 21.98 14.52 8.26
C GLU A 55 21.55 13.05 8.23
N VAL A 56 20.97 12.60 7.12
CA VAL A 56 20.47 11.23 6.96
C VAL A 56 21.39 10.48 6.02
N ILE A 57 21.75 9.24 6.37
CA ILE A 57 22.51 8.37 5.49
C ILE A 57 21.72 8.03 4.23
N THR A 58 22.41 7.89 3.10
CA THR A 58 21.80 7.41 1.85
C THR A 58 21.15 6.03 2.04
N PRO A 59 19.89 5.83 1.59
CA PRO A 59 19.22 4.53 1.71
C PRO A 59 19.98 3.42 0.99
N GLU A 60 19.98 2.22 1.57
CA GLU A 60 20.69 1.06 1.02
C GLU A 60 20.26 0.74 -0.42
N ILE A 61 18.96 0.86 -0.72
CA ILE A 61 18.46 0.61 -2.08
C ILE A 61 19.08 1.55 -3.13
N VAL A 62 19.41 2.79 -2.74
CA VAL A 62 20.07 3.76 -3.62
C VAL A 62 21.54 3.36 -3.82
N THR A 63 22.25 3.00 -2.75
CA THR A 63 23.66 2.58 -2.87
C THR A 63 23.80 1.29 -3.68
N GLN A 64 22.93 0.30 -3.45
CA GLN A 64 22.87 -0.93 -4.25
C GLN A 64 22.58 -0.66 -5.73
N PHE A 65 21.67 0.26 -6.03
CA PHE A 65 21.42 0.70 -7.41
C PHE A 65 22.68 1.32 -8.02
N MET A 66 23.33 2.25 -7.32
CA MET A 66 24.56 2.90 -7.81
C MET A 66 25.68 1.89 -8.10
N LYS A 67 25.84 0.88 -7.24
CA LYS A 67 26.80 -0.23 -7.43
C LYS A 67 26.60 -0.99 -8.73
N LYS A 68 25.35 -1.25 -9.10
CA LYS A 68 24.98 -1.98 -10.33
C LYS A 68 25.00 -1.05 -11.56
N ALA A 69 24.60 0.20 -11.39
CA ALA A 69 24.56 1.19 -12.45
C ALA A 69 25.96 1.59 -12.94
N ILE A 70 26.92 1.77 -12.04
CA ILE A 70 28.28 2.24 -12.36
C ILE A 70 29.19 1.07 -12.68
N THR A 71 29.47 0.89 -13.97
CA THR A 71 30.32 -0.18 -14.50
C THR A 71 31.70 0.30 -14.93
N GLU A 72 31.89 1.61 -15.05
CA GLU A 72 33.11 2.26 -15.54
C GLU A 72 33.81 3.02 -14.42
N ASP A 73 35.09 3.33 -14.63
CA ASP A 73 35.85 4.14 -13.68
C ASP A 73 35.45 5.62 -13.74
N VAL A 74 35.22 6.22 -12.58
CA VAL A 74 34.63 7.53 -12.41
C VAL A 74 35.48 8.47 -11.55
N ASP A 75 35.54 9.73 -11.96
CA ASP A 75 35.90 10.87 -11.12
C ASP A 75 34.61 11.41 -10.49
N VAL A 76 34.55 11.45 -9.15
CA VAL A 76 33.30 11.64 -8.40
C VAL A 76 33.30 12.94 -7.59
N LEU A 77 32.17 13.65 -7.61
CA LEU A 77 31.88 14.71 -6.65
C LEU A 77 30.67 14.32 -5.80
N VAL A 78 30.82 14.39 -4.48
CA VAL A 78 29.72 14.30 -3.52
C VAL A 78 29.54 15.68 -2.87
N PRO A 79 28.66 16.54 -3.42
CA PRO A 79 28.49 17.92 -2.95
C PRO A 79 27.83 18.02 -1.57
N TRP A 80 27.25 16.94 -1.06
CA TRP A 80 26.81 16.83 0.33
C TRP A 80 27.16 15.44 0.83
N ASN A 81 28.30 15.36 1.52
CA ASN A 81 28.81 14.14 2.11
C ASN A 81 28.45 14.07 3.59
N VAL A 82 27.88 12.93 4.02
CA VAL A 82 27.60 12.65 5.42
C VAL A 82 28.70 11.75 6.01
N TYR A 83 28.78 10.49 5.57
CA TYR A 83 29.74 9.51 6.11
C TYR A 83 30.52 8.73 5.03
N GLY A 84 30.45 9.15 3.76
CA GLY A 84 31.12 8.48 2.64
C GLY A 84 30.37 7.30 2.02
N GLU A 85 29.12 7.06 2.42
CA GLU A 85 28.35 5.85 2.08
C GLU A 85 28.15 5.63 0.58
N LEU A 86 28.03 6.71 -0.20
CA LEU A 86 27.89 6.63 -1.65
C LEU A 86 29.21 6.23 -2.34
N ILE A 87 30.34 6.55 -1.74
CA ILE A 87 31.68 6.29 -2.30
C ILE A 87 32.14 4.88 -1.97
N ASP A 88 31.97 4.47 -0.72
CA ASP A 88 32.39 3.15 -0.24
C ASP A 88 31.87 2.03 -1.16
N VAL A 89 30.59 2.12 -1.51
CA VAL A 89 29.89 1.11 -2.31
C VAL A 89 30.41 1.00 -3.74
N ILE A 90 30.99 2.07 -4.28
CA ILE A 90 31.59 2.13 -5.63
C ILE A 90 33.10 2.29 -5.60
N ALA A 91 33.77 2.11 -4.45
CA ALA A 91 35.17 2.48 -4.25
C ALA A 91 36.12 1.88 -5.30
N ASN A 92 35.85 0.66 -5.76
CA ASN A 92 36.64 -0.03 -6.80
C ASN A 92 36.58 0.64 -8.18
N ARG A 93 35.62 1.54 -8.40
CA ARG A 93 35.43 2.32 -9.64
C ARG A 93 35.82 3.78 -9.47
N VAL A 94 36.19 4.23 -8.28
CA VAL A 94 36.54 5.63 -8.03
C VAL A 94 38.03 5.85 -8.32
N LYS A 95 38.33 6.68 -9.32
CA LYS A 95 39.70 7.12 -9.62
C LYS A 95 40.13 8.23 -8.66
N ASN A 96 39.32 9.28 -8.62
CA ASN A 96 39.48 10.43 -7.73
C ASN A 96 38.09 10.80 -7.21
N SER A 97 38.01 11.29 -5.97
CA SER A 97 36.77 11.83 -5.43
C SER A 97 36.98 13.08 -4.60
N THR A 98 36.05 14.02 -4.74
CA THR A 98 35.89 15.19 -3.87
C THR A 98 34.63 15.03 -3.04
N LEU A 99 34.76 15.06 -1.71
CA LEU A 99 33.65 14.92 -0.76
C LEU A 99 33.49 16.20 0.05
N VAL A 100 32.33 16.84 -0.05
CA VAL A 100 32.08 18.11 0.63
C VAL A 100 31.25 17.87 1.89
N SER A 101 31.87 18.01 3.05
CA SER A 101 31.26 17.81 4.37
C SER A 101 30.90 19.14 5.01
N LYS A 102 29.72 19.24 5.64
CA LYS A 102 29.25 20.50 6.25
C LYS A 102 30.09 20.97 7.45
N GLY A 103 30.85 20.08 8.08
CA GLY A 103 31.65 20.37 9.27
C GLY A 103 32.70 19.31 9.56
N ASP A 104 33.68 19.66 10.40
CA ASP A 104 34.87 18.82 10.66
C ASP A 104 34.52 17.47 11.27
N LYS A 105 33.44 17.41 12.05
CA LYS A 105 32.96 16.17 12.66
C LYS A 105 32.60 15.12 11.60
N LEU A 106 31.83 15.51 10.58
CA LEU A 106 31.42 14.63 9.48
C LEU A 106 32.63 14.22 8.63
N ALA A 107 33.56 15.14 8.38
CA ALA A 107 34.79 14.86 7.66
C ALA A 107 35.66 13.81 8.40
N LYS A 108 35.80 13.94 9.72
CA LYS A 108 36.51 12.96 10.56
C LYS A 108 35.85 11.58 10.52
N ILE A 109 34.52 11.51 10.67
CA ILE A 109 33.78 10.25 10.57
C ILE A 109 34.01 9.62 9.18
N THR A 110 33.88 10.41 8.11
CA THR A 110 34.10 9.94 6.73
C THR A 110 35.49 9.34 6.53
N ASN A 111 36.54 9.99 7.05
CA ASN A 111 37.90 9.45 6.99
C ASN A 111 38.03 8.10 7.71
N LEU A 112 37.44 7.98 8.90
CA LEU A 112 37.47 6.74 9.69
C LEU A 112 36.66 5.61 9.02
N MET A 113 35.56 5.94 8.35
CA MET A 113 34.72 4.97 7.64
C MET A 113 35.36 4.47 6.35
N LEU A 114 35.88 5.37 5.49
CA LEU A 114 36.43 5.01 4.18
C LEU A 114 37.81 4.34 4.25
N LYS A 115 38.56 4.56 5.35
CA LYS A 115 39.90 3.97 5.59
C LYS A 115 40.86 4.09 4.39
N SER A 116 40.79 5.20 3.66
CA SER A 116 41.47 5.40 2.37
C SER A 116 41.86 6.86 2.17
N ASP A 117 43.14 7.10 1.88
CA ASP A 117 43.70 8.44 1.59
C ASP A 117 43.41 8.91 0.15
N LYS A 118 42.69 8.12 -0.65
CA LYS A 118 42.37 8.46 -2.06
C LYS A 118 41.29 9.54 -2.20
N HIS A 119 40.63 9.90 -1.11
CA HIS A 119 39.46 10.77 -1.12
C HIS A 119 39.85 12.16 -0.60
N HIS A 120 39.65 13.19 -1.44
CA HIS A 120 39.81 14.57 -1.02
C HIS A 120 38.55 15.04 -0.30
N ILE A 121 38.67 15.40 0.99
CA ILE A 121 37.54 15.84 1.81
C ILE A 121 37.67 17.33 2.10
N GLU A 122 36.65 18.09 1.73
CA GLU A 122 36.55 19.52 2.02
C GLU A 122 35.50 19.76 3.09
N THR A 123 35.74 20.74 3.96
CA THR A 123 34.84 21.10 5.05
C THR A 123 34.35 22.54 4.90
N GLY A 124 33.03 22.74 4.95
CA GLY A 124 32.43 24.08 4.96
C GLY A 124 31.01 24.12 4.43
N ASP A 125 30.52 25.32 4.10
CA ASP A 125 29.22 25.49 3.43
C ASP A 125 29.32 24.92 2.01
N PRO A 126 28.57 23.86 1.67
CA PRO A 126 28.71 23.21 0.38
C PRO A 126 28.41 24.13 -0.81
N LEU A 127 27.47 25.07 -0.66
CA LEU A 127 27.20 26.01 -1.75
C LEU A 127 28.40 26.94 -2.01
N ARG A 128 29.15 27.31 -0.98
CA ARG A 128 30.33 28.18 -1.13
C ARG A 128 31.54 27.42 -1.66
N ILE A 129 31.75 26.21 -1.17
CA ILE A 129 32.85 25.35 -1.64
C ILE A 129 32.72 25.10 -3.15
N LEU A 130 31.50 24.84 -3.63
CA LEU A 130 31.28 24.64 -5.07
C LEU A 130 31.61 25.88 -5.93
N ASP A 131 31.67 27.09 -5.37
CA ASP A 131 32.07 28.31 -6.10
C ASP A 131 33.59 28.38 -6.33
N GLU A 132 34.38 27.60 -5.61
CA GLU A 132 35.84 27.55 -5.76
C GLU A 132 36.27 26.74 -7.00
N TYR A 133 35.35 25.95 -7.56
CA TYR A 133 35.56 25.15 -8.76
C TYR A 133 35.12 25.92 -10.01
N SER A 134 36.00 25.97 -11.02
CA SER A 134 35.76 26.72 -12.25
C SER A 134 35.70 25.87 -13.53
N GLU A 135 36.03 24.58 -13.45
CA GLU A 135 36.13 23.68 -14.60
C GLU A 135 35.30 22.41 -14.44
N ALA A 136 34.72 21.94 -15.55
CA ALA A 136 34.02 20.68 -15.62
C ALA A 136 35.00 19.51 -15.52
N LYS A 137 34.95 18.76 -14.40
CA LYS A 137 35.94 17.73 -14.07
C LYS A 137 35.32 16.37 -13.77
N PHE A 138 34.08 16.34 -13.30
CA PHE A 138 33.51 15.13 -12.71
C PHE A 138 32.68 14.34 -13.72
N SER A 139 32.90 13.03 -13.71
CA SER A 139 32.15 12.06 -14.50
C SER A 139 30.86 11.61 -13.85
N LEU A 140 30.83 11.69 -12.52
CA LEU A 140 29.71 11.34 -11.69
C LEU A 140 29.60 12.42 -10.60
N ILE A 141 28.40 12.95 -10.45
CA ILE A 141 28.07 13.81 -9.31
C ILE A 141 26.88 13.18 -8.62
N CYS A 142 27.05 12.71 -7.39
CA CYS A 142 25.98 12.02 -6.66
C CYS A 142 25.84 12.51 -5.23
N SER A 143 24.60 12.61 -4.75
CA SER A 143 24.36 13.07 -3.39
C SER A 143 22.95 12.78 -2.88
N PHE A 144 22.83 12.68 -1.55
CA PHE A 144 21.58 12.72 -0.83
C PHE A 144 21.53 13.89 0.16
N PRO A 145 21.30 15.12 -0.33
CA PRO A 145 21.23 16.29 0.54
C PRO A 145 19.87 16.37 1.27
N PRO A 146 19.76 17.18 2.35
CA PRO A 146 18.52 17.37 3.09
C PRO A 146 17.36 17.84 2.19
N LEU A 147 16.21 17.18 2.34
CA LEU A 147 15.01 17.48 1.56
C LEU A 147 14.18 18.58 2.22
N GLY A 148 13.55 19.46 1.42
CA GLY A 148 12.62 20.48 1.92
C GLY A 148 13.24 21.69 2.66
N TYR A 149 14.54 21.68 2.94
CA TYR A 149 15.23 22.81 3.56
C TYR A 149 15.46 23.94 2.54
N ARG A 150 14.85 25.12 2.74
CA ARG A 150 14.96 26.24 1.80
C ARG A 150 16.09 27.20 2.16
N VAL A 151 16.85 27.60 1.15
CA VAL A 151 17.93 28.58 1.27
C VAL A 151 17.89 29.57 0.12
N SER A 152 18.46 30.76 0.35
CA SER A 152 18.65 31.76 -0.69
C SER A 152 20.12 31.89 -1.03
N THR A 153 20.45 31.88 -2.32
CA THR A 153 21.82 31.98 -2.82
C THR A 153 21.86 32.68 -4.17
N GLU A 154 23.04 33.06 -4.61
CA GLU A 154 23.27 33.66 -5.92
C GLU A 154 24.09 32.68 -6.78
N ILE A 155 23.63 32.41 -8.00
CA ILE A 155 24.29 31.53 -8.96
C ILE A 155 24.33 32.29 -10.29
N ASN A 156 25.52 32.52 -10.83
CA ASN A 156 25.74 33.27 -12.08
C ASN A 156 24.98 34.61 -12.12
N ASN A 157 25.15 35.42 -11.06
CA ASN A 157 24.51 36.74 -10.90
C ASN A 157 22.97 36.73 -10.86
N GLN A 158 22.36 35.56 -10.65
CA GLN A 158 20.92 35.41 -10.47
C GLN A 158 20.62 34.91 -9.05
N LYS A 159 19.69 35.58 -8.37
CA LYS A 159 19.22 35.18 -7.04
C LYS A 159 18.20 34.06 -7.12
N PHE A 160 18.44 33.02 -6.34
CA PHE A 160 17.55 31.87 -6.18
C PHE A 160 17.09 31.75 -4.73
N ASN A 161 15.83 31.33 -4.56
CA ASN A 161 15.25 30.94 -3.28
C ASN A 161 14.48 29.64 -3.50
N ASP A 162 15.13 28.51 -3.18
CA ASP A 162 14.61 27.17 -3.44
C ASP A 162 15.14 26.18 -2.38
N GLU A 163 14.78 24.90 -2.50
CA GLU A 163 15.33 23.83 -1.68
C GLU A 163 16.86 23.72 -1.87
N LEU A 164 17.59 23.53 -0.78
CA LEU A 164 19.05 23.36 -0.78
C LEU A 164 19.49 22.27 -1.77
N ASN A 165 18.76 21.14 -1.77
CA ASN A 165 18.97 20.06 -2.73
C ASN A 165 18.94 20.55 -4.19
N HIS A 166 17.92 21.32 -4.57
CA HIS A 166 17.81 21.88 -5.91
C HIS A 166 18.99 22.79 -6.26
N LEU A 167 19.42 23.61 -5.31
CA LEU A 167 20.53 24.55 -5.52
C LEU A 167 21.87 23.83 -5.63
N LEU A 168 22.07 22.74 -4.89
CA LEU A 168 23.25 21.87 -5.02
C LEU A 168 23.27 21.18 -6.39
N ILE A 169 22.13 20.68 -6.88
CA ILE A 169 22.03 20.12 -8.24
C ILE A 169 22.43 21.19 -9.26
N LEU A 170 21.86 22.39 -9.17
CA LEU A 170 22.15 23.48 -10.12
C LEU A 170 23.63 23.89 -10.10
N LYS A 171 24.22 24.13 -8.92
CA LYS A 171 25.66 24.48 -8.83
C LYS A 171 26.55 23.36 -9.33
N SER A 172 26.27 22.13 -8.94
CA SER A 172 27.10 20.99 -9.34
C SER A 172 27.02 20.70 -10.84
N SER A 173 25.92 21.09 -11.49
CA SER A 173 25.72 20.84 -12.93
C SER A 173 26.78 21.51 -13.82
N TYR A 174 27.38 22.63 -13.38
CA TYR A 174 28.48 23.29 -14.10
C TYR A 174 29.81 22.53 -14.01
N LEU A 175 29.93 21.60 -13.06
CA LEU A 175 31.14 20.82 -12.83
C LEU A 175 31.11 19.45 -13.52
N LEU A 176 29.98 19.13 -14.18
CA LEU A 176 29.78 17.88 -14.89
C LEU A 176 30.51 17.90 -16.23
N ARG A 177 31.39 16.91 -16.44
CA ARG A 177 32.11 16.76 -17.72
C ARG A 177 31.18 16.22 -18.82
N GLU A 178 31.65 16.31 -20.06
CA GLU A 178 30.96 15.70 -21.20
C GLU A 178 30.73 14.20 -20.99
N ASN A 179 29.52 13.71 -21.30
CA ASN A 179 29.04 12.35 -20.99
C ASN A 179 28.93 11.98 -19.50
N GLY A 180 29.17 12.92 -18.59
CA GLY A 180 28.98 12.71 -17.16
C GLY A 180 27.50 12.49 -16.79
N LYS A 181 27.30 11.90 -15.61
CA LYS A 181 25.98 11.69 -15.01
C LYS A 181 25.86 12.34 -13.64
N MET A 182 24.66 12.81 -13.34
CA MET A 182 24.29 13.28 -12.00
C MET A 182 23.24 12.34 -11.41
N ALA A 183 23.35 12.02 -10.13
CA ALA A 183 22.43 11.13 -9.43
C ALA A 183 22.04 11.75 -8.07
N PHE A 184 20.82 12.27 -7.97
CA PHE A 184 20.35 12.98 -6.77
C PHE A 184 19.01 12.44 -6.31
N VAL A 185 18.86 12.27 -5.00
CA VAL A 185 17.55 11.99 -4.42
C VAL A 185 16.77 13.29 -4.29
N VAL A 186 15.57 13.35 -4.87
CA VAL A 186 14.71 14.54 -4.95
C VAL A 186 13.28 14.22 -4.55
N THR A 187 12.48 15.25 -4.25
CA THR A 187 11.03 15.10 -4.06
C THR A 187 10.28 15.32 -5.37
N GLU A 188 8.98 14.97 -5.41
CA GLU A 188 8.10 15.23 -6.57
C GLU A 188 8.13 16.71 -7.03
N ASN A 189 8.43 17.66 -6.12
CA ASN A 189 8.49 19.07 -6.47
C ASN A 189 9.53 19.39 -7.54
N PHE A 190 10.59 18.58 -7.66
CA PHE A 190 11.65 18.75 -8.65
C PHE A 190 11.13 18.67 -10.09
N PHE A 191 10.12 17.84 -10.36
CA PHE A 191 9.56 17.65 -11.71
C PHE A 191 8.54 18.73 -12.11
N LYS A 192 8.19 19.66 -11.20
CA LYS A 192 7.21 20.72 -11.51
C LYS A 192 7.84 21.75 -12.43
N ARG A 193 7.36 21.86 -13.67
CA ARG A 193 7.87 22.83 -14.68
C ARG A 193 7.23 24.22 -14.60
N GLU A 194 6.05 24.34 -14.00
CA GLU A 194 5.21 25.55 -14.10
C GLU A 194 5.63 26.71 -13.17
N LYS A 195 6.48 26.46 -12.15
CA LYS A 195 6.88 27.53 -11.22
C LYS A 195 8.07 28.29 -11.78
N LYS A 196 8.06 29.62 -11.59
CA LYS A 196 9.19 30.49 -11.96
C LYS A 196 10.51 30.11 -11.24
N SER A 197 10.41 29.49 -10.06
CA SER A 197 11.56 29.02 -9.28
C SER A 197 12.03 27.60 -9.66
N SER A 198 11.36 26.91 -10.58
CA SER A 198 11.70 25.53 -10.93
C SER A 198 13.08 25.44 -11.58
N ILE A 199 13.95 24.61 -11.00
CA ILE A 199 15.32 24.45 -11.49
C ILE A 199 15.45 23.54 -12.72
N LEU A 200 14.54 22.58 -12.91
CA LEU A 200 14.64 21.61 -14.01
C LEU A 200 14.62 22.30 -15.40
N PRO A 201 13.71 23.26 -15.70
CA PRO A 201 13.80 24.04 -16.94
C PRO A 201 15.08 24.87 -17.11
N ILE A 202 15.77 25.20 -16.01
CA ILE A 202 17.04 25.94 -16.04
C ILE A 202 18.17 25.00 -16.42
N LEU A 203 18.24 23.82 -15.80
CA LEU A 203 19.16 22.75 -16.14
C LEU A 203 19.04 22.36 -17.62
N GLU A 204 17.80 22.22 -18.12
CA GLU A 204 17.55 21.86 -19.52
C GLU A 204 18.06 22.93 -20.50
N LYS A 205 17.95 24.21 -20.14
CA LYS A 205 18.52 25.31 -20.94
C LYS A 205 20.06 25.31 -20.94
N GLN A 206 20.67 24.69 -19.93
CA GLN A 206 22.12 24.50 -19.80
C GLN A 206 22.60 23.21 -20.46
N GLY A 207 21.71 22.47 -21.12
CA GLY A 207 22.04 21.19 -21.76
C GLY A 207 22.17 20.04 -20.77
N ILE A 208 21.57 20.14 -19.58
CA ILE A 208 21.46 19.06 -18.60
C ILE A 208 20.00 18.59 -18.56
N HIS A 209 19.78 17.35 -18.98
CA HIS A 209 18.44 16.78 -19.16
C HIS A 209 18.22 15.60 -18.21
N LEU A 210 16.96 15.34 -17.85
CA LEU A 210 16.62 14.10 -17.15
C LEU A 210 16.78 12.91 -18.08
N ASP A 211 17.42 11.86 -17.57
CA ASP A 211 17.57 10.57 -18.22
C ASP A 211 16.54 9.57 -17.67
N ALA A 212 16.47 9.50 -16.34
CA ALA A 212 15.58 8.61 -15.61
C ALA A 212 15.12 9.22 -14.28
N ALA A 213 13.96 8.77 -13.81
CA ALA A 213 13.45 9.05 -12.47
C ALA A 213 13.02 7.74 -11.79
N PHE A 214 13.81 7.32 -10.82
CA PHE A 214 13.57 6.08 -10.09
C PHE A 214 12.84 6.34 -8.78
N TYR A 215 11.63 5.83 -8.64
CA TYR A 215 10.79 6.05 -7.49
C TYR A 215 11.27 5.27 -6.25
N LEU A 216 11.33 5.98 -5.14
CA LEU A 216 11.62 5.47 -3.80
C LEU A 216 10.33 5.65 -2.97
N PRO A 217 9.58 4.58 -2.70
CA PRO A 217 8.27 4.69 -2.07
C PRO A 217 8.33 5.22 -0.62
N PRO A 218 7.20 5.69 -0.06
CA PRO A 218 7.12 6.07 1.34
C PRO A 218 7.60 4.94 2.27
N GLY A 219 8.46 5.26 3.22
CA GLY A 219 9.07 4.28 4.13
C GLY A 219 10.49 3.87 3.74
N THR A 220 10.94 4.16 2.52
CA THR A 220 12.37 4.03 2.14
C THR A 220 13.26 4.99 2.94
N LEU A 221 12.71 6.13 3.39
CA LEU A 221 13.41 7.11 4.21
C LEU A 221 12.88 7.07 5.64
N THR A 222 13.76 7.03 6.63
CA THR A 222 13.42 6.97 8.07
C THR A 222 12.75 8.24 8.60
N ASN A 223 13.10 9.40 8.06
CA ASN A 223 12.67 10.70 8.57
C ASN A 223 11.48 11.32 7.83
N THR A 224 10.94 10.65 6.80
CA THR A 224 9.80 11.17 6.04
C THR A 224 8.91 10.06 5.48
N GLY A 225 7.60 10.22 5.65
CA GLY A 225 6.57 9.35 5.05
C GLY A 225 6.19 9.75 3.62
N ILE A 226 6.99 10.54 2.92
CA ILE A 226 6.74 10.96 1.53
C ILE A 226 7.61 10.14 0.58
N GLY A 227 7.06 9.70 -0.55
CA GLY A 227 7.83 9.09 -1.62
C GLY A 227 8.80 10.08 -2.30
N THR A 228 10.00 9.61 -2.60
CA THR A 228 11.08 10.40 -3.21
C THR A 228 11.55 9.73 -4.50
N TYR A 229 12.55 10.31 -5.16
CA TYR A 229 13.05 9.81 -6.43
C TYR A 229 14.57 9.91 -6.48
N LEU A 230 15.26 8.88 -6.96
CA LEU A 230 16.60 9.02 -7.49
C LEU A 230 16.49 9.52 -8.93
N ALA A 231 16.78 10.81 -9.15
CA ALA A 231 16.80 11.44 -10.46
C ALA A 231 18.20 11.29 -11.09
N ILE A 232 18.25 10.77 -12.31
CA ILE A 232 19.48 10.71 -13.12
C ILE A 232 19.43 11.80 -14.18
N LEU A 233 20.49 12.61 -14.24
CA LEU A 233 20.65 13.67 -15.23
C LEU A 233 21.94 13.53 -16.02
N GLY A 234 22.01 14.16 -17.18
CA GLY A 234 23.24 14.30 -17.95
C GLY A 234 23.05 15.11 -19.22
N HIS A 235 24.09 15.18 -20.05
CA HIS A 235 24.06 16.01 -21.27
C HIS A 235 23.18 15.46 -22.40
N LYS A 236 22.89 14.16 -22.38
CA LYS A 236 22.09 13.52 -23.43
C LYS A 236 20.61 13.85 -23.24
N LYS A 237 20.01 14.48 -24.25
CA LYS A 237 18.56 14.72 -24.33
C LYS A 237 17.85 13.49 -24.89
N PHE A 238 16.77 13.07 -24.21
CA PHE A 238 15.83 12.07 -24.69
C PHE A 238 14.45 12.71 -24.88
N ASN A 239 13.62 12.12 -25.75
CA ASN A 239 12.21 12.52 -25.89
C ASN A 239 11.31 11.81 -24.87
N ASP A 240 11.81 10.71 -24.32
CA ASP A 240 11.16 9.91 -23.29
C ASP A 240 11.91 10.00 -21.96
N LEU A 241 11.19 9.80 -20.87
CA LEU A 241 11.76 9.62 -19.54
C LEU A 241 11.60 8.15 -19.13
N PHE A 242 12.70 7.54 -18.65
CA PHE A 242 12.64 6.20 -18.08
C PHE A 242 12.22 6.31 -16.61
N ILE A 243 11.15 5.63 -16.24
CA ILE A 243 10.68 5.59 -14.86
C ILE A 243 10.56 4.15 -14.38
N SER A 244 10.87 3.93 -13.11
CA SER A 244 10.79 2.62 -12.45
C SER A 244 10.69 2.81 -10.95
N GLU A 245 10.17 1.83 -10.23
CA GLU A 245 10.35 1.75 -8.78
C GLU A 245 11.64 0.97 -8.48
N LEU A 246 12.43 1.42 -7.50
CA LEU A 246 13.57 0.62 -7.02
C LEU A 246 13.14 -0.29 -5.89
N LYS A 247 13.36 -1.59 -6.11
CA LYS A 247 13.24 -2.64 -5.10
C LYS A 247 14.46 -3.53 -5.17
N SER A 248 14.87 -4.12 -4.05
CA SER A 248 16.06 -4.97 -3.99
C SER A 248 16.00 -6.13 -4.99
N GLU A 249 14.79 -6.65 -5.23
CA GLU A 249 14.50 -7.80 -6.08
C GLU A 249 14.56 -7.47 -7.59
N ASN A 250 14.40 -6.19 -7.97
CA ASN A 250 14.28 -5.79 -9.38
C ASN A 250 15.49 -5.04 -9.94
N LEU A 251 16.50 -4.72 -9.12
CA LEU A 251 17.59 -3.82 -9.50
C LEU A 251 18.30 -4.21 -10.79
N ASP A 252 18.63 -5.49 -10.98
CA ASP A 252 19.34 -5.95 -12.17
C ASP A 252 18.53 -5.70 -13.45
N GLN A 253 17.24 -6.04 -13.40
CA GLN A 253 16.35 -5.85 -14.55
C GLN A 253 16.12 -4.36 -14.83
N VAL A 254 15.97 -3.54 -13.79
CA VAL A 254 15.79 -2.09 -13.93
C VAL A 254 17.03 -1.43 -14.54
N VAL A 255 18.23 -1.79 -14.09
CA VAL A 255 19.49 -1.25 -14.63
C VAL A 255 19.66 -1.65 -16.09
N GLU A 256 19.40 -2.92 -16.43
CA GLU A 256 19.46 -3.40 -17.81
C GLU A 256 18.46 -2.67 -18.71
N ASN A 257 17.19 -2.57 -18.27
CA ASN A 257 16.13 -1.91 -19.03
C ASN A 257 16.40 -0.42 -19.21
N TRP A 258 16.91 0.27 -18.18
CA TRP A 258 17.27 1.67 -18.28
C TRP A 258 18.43 1.90 -19.27
N LYS A 259 19.53 1.13 -19.13
CA LYS A 259 20.70 1.24 -20.02
C LYS A 259 20.34 0.98 -21.49
N ASN A 260 19.43 0.04 -21.74
CA ASN A 260 18.96 -0.32 -23.07
C ASN A 260 17.72 0.46 -23.54
N ARG A 261 17.16 1.34 -22.70
CA ARG A 261 15.86 2.01 -22.89
C ARG A 261 14.76 1.05 -23.36
N LYS A 262 14.66 -0.09 -22.69
CA LYS A 262 13.67 -1.13 -22.97
C LYS A 262 12.48 -0.97 -22.04
N GLU A 263 11.28 -0.93 -22.60
CA GLU A 263 10.04 -0.96 -21.81
C GLU A 263 9.76 -2.36 -21.26
N SER A 264 9.25 -2.39 -20.04
CA SER A 264 8.71 -3.59 -19.39
C SER A 264 7.18 -3.61 -19.46
N LYS A 265 6.61 -4.82 -19.31
CA LYS A 265 5.16 -5.01 -19.12
C LYS A 265 4.65 -4.38 -17.83
N ILE A 266 5.49 -4.39 -16.78
CA ILE A 266 5.16 -3.85 -15.46
C ILE A 266 5.93 -2.56 -15.19
N LEU A 267 5.27 -1.60 -14.55
CA LEU A 267 5.81 -0.28 -14.26
C LEU A 267 7.06 -0.35 -13.35
N GLN A 268 7.06 -1.28 -12.40
CA GLN A 268 8.14 -1.48 -11.42
C GLN A 268 9.48 -1.83 -12.07
N ASN A 269 9.49 -2.43 -13.27
CA ASN A 269 10.71 -2.87 -13.96
C ASN A 269 11.16 -1.90 -15.07
N GLY A 270 10.46 -0.78 -15.25
CA GLY A 270 10.84 0.24 -16.22
C GLY A 270 9.77 0.50 -17.27
N LYS A 271 9.41 1.77 -17.44
CA LYS A 271 8.57 2.25 -18.54
C LYS A 271 9.14 3.54 -19.10
N LEU A 272 9.04 3.70 -20.42
CA LEU A 272 9.29 4.97 -21.08
C LEU A 272 7.97 5.75 -21.15
N ILE A 273 8.02 7.00 -20.72
CA ILE A 273 6.86 7.89 -20.74
C ILE A 273 7.22 9.19 -21.43
N ASP A 274 6.22 9.94 -21.86
CA ASP A 274 6.43 11.27 -22.42
C ASP A 274 7.08 12.19 -21.36
N TYR A 275 8.22 12.76 -21.75
CA TYR A 275 9.10 13.53 -20.87
C TYR A 275 8.43 14.78 -20.27
N ASP A 276 7.56 15.45 -21.02
CA ASP A 276 6.94 16.71 -20.62
C ASP A 276 5.66 16.50 -19.79
N SER A 277 5.00 15.35 -19.98
CA SER A 277 3.81 14.96 -19.23
C SER A 277 4.11 14.42 -17.83
N PHE A 278 5.31 13.89 -17.56
CA PHE A 278 5.61 13.26 -16.27
C PHE A 278 5.37 14.22 -15.10
N ARG A 279 4.68 13.72 -14.07
CA ARG A 279 4.45 14.44 -12.81
C ARG A 279 4.97 13.65 -11.62
N SER A 280 4.57 12.38 -11.53
CA SER A 280 4.99 11.49 -10.46
C SER A 280 4.74 10.03 -10.86
N TYR A 281 5.50 9.12 -10.27
CA TYR A 281 5.31 7.68 -10.46
C TYR A 281 3.92 7.21 -9.99
N PRO A 282 3.40 7.61 -8.80
CA PRO A 282 2.04 7.26 -8.40
C PRO A 282 0.93 7.77 -9.33
N ASN A 283 1.15 8.89 -10.03
CA ASN A 283 0.18 9.38 -11.00
C ASN A 283 0.15 8.50 -12.26
N VAL A 284 1.31 8.08 -12.77
CA VAL A 284 1.40 7.13 -13.89
C VAL A 284 0.80 5.78 -13.51
N GLU A 285 1.09 5.28 -12.30
CA GLU A 285 0.50 4.03 -11.81
C GLU A 285 -1.04 4.06 -11.84
N LYS A 286 -1.64 5.16 -11.36
CA LYS A 286 -3.10 5.37 -11.41
C LYS A 286 -3.65 5.44 -12.82
N GLU A 287 -2.93 6.09 -13.73
CA GLU A 287 -3.34 6.14 -15.14
C GLU A 287 -3.36 4.75 -15.77
N LEU A 288 -2.35 3.91 -15.49
CA LEU A 288 -2.33 2.52 -15.96
C LEU A 288 -3.44 1.67 -15.33
N GLU A 289 -3.77 1.90 -14.06
CA GLU A 289 -4.89 1.23 -13.39
C GLU A 289 -6.23 1.61 -14.03
N ILE A 290 -6.45 2.91 -14.28
CA ILE A 290 -7.61 3.42 -15.02
C ILE A 290 -7.70 2.77 -16.39
N GLU A 291 -6.60 2.73 -17.16
CA GLU A 291 -6.56 2.08 -18.48
C GLU A 291 -6.94 0.60 -18.42
N SER A 292 -6.48 -0.13 -17.40
CA SER A 292 -6.80 -1.55 -17.20
C SER A 292 -8.30 -1.76 -16.97
N ILE A 293 -8.91 -0.98 -16.06
CA ILE A 293 -10.34 -1.05 -15.77
C ILE A 293 -11.17 -0.68 -17.01
N VAL A 294 -10.76 0.37 -17.74
CA VAL A 294 -11.47 0.86 -18.93
C VAL A 294 -11.45 -0.17 -20.08
N LYS A 295 -10.32 -0.87 -20.28
CA LYS A 295 -10.22 -1.95 -21.28
C LYS A 295 -11.23 -3.06 -21.04
N LYS A 296 -11.58 -3.34 -19.78
CA LYS A 296 -12.57 -4.36 -19.41
C LYS A 296 -14.02 -3.86 -19.51
N SER A 297 -14.26 -2.58 -19.25
CA SER A 297 -15.61 -2.02 -19.13
C SER A 297 -16.24 -1.54 -20.43
N LYS A 298 -15.50 -1.50 -21.55
CA LYS A 298 -15.95 -1.00 -22.86
C LYS A 298 -16.51 0.44 -22.82
N PHE A 299 -16.07 1.26 -21.85
CA PHE A 299 -16.49 2.65 -21.74
C PHE A 299 -15.86 3.54 -22.82
N LYS A 300 -16.54 4.64 -23.14
CA LYS A 300 -16.02 5.67 -24.05
C LYS A 300 -15.35 6.77 -23.23
N GLU A 301 -14.15 7.14 -23.65
CA GLU A 301 -13.47 8.32 -23.11
C GLU A 301 -14.24 9.58 -23.52
N THR A 302 -14.65 10.37 -22.53
CA THR A 302 -15.40 11.61 -22.68
C THR A 302 -14.69 12.73 -21.92
N PRO A 303 -14.16 13.75 -22.60
CA PRO A 303 -13.52 14.89 -21.94
C PRO A 303 -14.52 15.63 -21.04
N MET A 304 -14.15 15.86 -19.78
CA MET A 304 -15.02 16.53 -18.80
C MET A 304 -15.44 17.92 -19.28
N LYS A 305 -14.54 18.66 -19.94
CA LYS A 305 -14.84 19.96 -20.57
C LYS A 305 -16.06 19.94 -21.51
N ASN A 306 -16.36 18.81 -22.17
CA ASN A 306 -17.46 18.71 -23.11
C ASN A 306 -18.81 18.57 -22.39
N LEU A 307 -18.80 18.07 -21.16
CA LEU A 307 -19.99 17.84 -20.33
C LEU A 307 -20.34 19.04 -19.46
N ILE A 308 -19.38 19.95 -19.24
CA ILE A 308 -19.53 21.09 -18.35
C ILE A 308 -20.18 22.26 -19.08
N VAL A 309 -21.28 22.77 -18.54
CA VAL A 309 -21.85 24.07 -18.89
C VAL A 309 -21.18 25.17 -18.07
N GLU A 310 -21.05 24.97 -16.76
CA GLU A 310 -20.52 25.97 -15.83
C GLU A 310 -19.93 25.31 -14.57
N ILE A 311 -18.91 25.94 -13.96
CA ILE A 311 -18.32 25.51 -12.69
C ILE A 311 -18.28 26.68 -11.72
N ASN A 312 -18.96 26.53 -10.60
CA ASN A 312 -19.02 27.49 -9.51
C ASN A 312 -18.25 26.99 -8.29
N ARG A 313 -17.51 27.90 -7.65
CA ARG A 313 -16.84 27.63 -6.38
C ARG A 313 -17.70 28.15 -5.25
N LEU A 314 -18.01 27.28 -4.30
CA LEU A 314 -18.71 27.66 -3.09
C LEU A 314 -17.75 28.46 -2.17
N THR A 315 -18.20 29.57 -1.61
CA THR A 315 -17.40 30.44 -0.71
C THR A 315 -17.95 30.41 0.71
N ASN A 316 -17.09 30.77 1.69
CA ASN A 316 -17.54 30.94 3.07
C ASN A 316 -18.51 32.13 3.16
N GLY A 317 -19.73 31.89 3.67
CA GLY A 317 -20.65 32.97 4.08
C GLY A 317 -21.92 33.15 3.23
N SER A 318 -22.05 32.48 2.07
CA SER A 318 -23.34 32.42 1.35
C SER A 318 -24.01 31.07 1.62
N ASN A 319 -25.08 31.06 2.41
CA ASN A 319 -25.89 29.85 2.65
C ASN A 319 -26.67 29.38 1.42
N THR A 320 -26.59 30.05 0.27
CA THR A 320 -27.41 29.71 -0.89
C THR A 320 -26.68 30.08 -2.17
N LEU A 321 -25.81 29.19 -2.64
CA LEU A 321 -25.61 29.09 -4.08
C LEU A 321 -26.84 28.34 -4.58
N GLU A 322 -27.71 29.00 -5.35
CA GLU A 322 -28.97 28.38 -5.78
C GLU A 322 -28.67 27.06 -6.50
N HIS A 323 -29.39 26.00 -6.09
CA HIS A 323 -29.31 24.73 -6.79
C HIS A 323 -29.76 24.95 -8.24
N ARG A 324 -28.94 24.52 -9.18
CA ARG A 324 -29.23 24.58 -10.61
C ARG A 324 -29.59 23.18 -11.09
N PRO A 325 -30.59 23.03 -11.97
CA PRO A 325 -30.92 21.73 -12.55
C PRO A 325 -29.68 21.05 -13.15
N ASN A 326 -29.65 19.72 -13.08
CA ASN A 326 -28.57 18.90 -13.61
C ASN A 326 -27.17 19.29 -13.09
N SER A 327 -27.06 19.62 -11.81
CA SER A 327 -25.79 19.94 -11.16
C SER A 327 -25.30 18.82 -10.26
N ILE A 328 -23.97 18.65 -10.22
CA ILE A 328 -23.29 17.84 -9.21
C ILE A 328 -22.45 18.73 -8.30
N TYR A 329 -22.16 18.23 -7.11
CA TYR A 329 -21.31 18.85 -6.12
C TYR A 329 -20.12 17.93 -5.86
N LEU A 330 -18.96 18.31 -6.40
CA LEU A 330 -17.73 17.52 -6.34
C LEU A 330 -16.77 18.10 -5.31
N PRO A 331 -16.32 17.32 -4.30
CA PRO A 331 -15.32 17.76 -3.34
C PRO A 331 -13.99 18.11 -4.02
N ASN A 332 -13.49 19.31 -3.77
CA ASN A 332 -12.18 19.77 -4.22
C ASN A 332 -11.02 19.34 -3.32
N ILE A 333 -11.32 18.66 -2.20
CA ILE A 333 -10.37 18.13 -1.22
C ILE A 333 -10.85 16.76 -0.75
N GLY A 334 -9.90 15.84 -0.61
CA GLY A 334 -10.19 14.46 -0.18
C GLY A 334 -11.14 13.72 -1.11
N LEU A 335 -11.70 12.62 -0.58
CA LEU A 335 -12.55 11.68 -1.30
C LEU A 335 -13.94 11.53 -0.67
N SER A 336 -14.48 12.60 -0.10
CA SER A 336 -15.92 12.63 0.23
C SER A 336 -16.75 12.35 -1.03
N GLU A 337 -17.99 11.89 -0.83
CA GLU A 337 -18.87 11.54 -1.94
C GLU A 337 -19.20 12.75 -2.81
N VAL A 338 -19.30 12.52 -4.12
CA VAL A 338 -19.94 13.45 -5.04
C VAL A 338 -21.45 13.26 -4.93
N VAL A 339 -22.18 14.36 -4.80
CA VAL A 339 -23.64 14.35 -4.61
C VAL A 339 -24.30 15.23 -5.66
N ASP A 340 -25.55 14.95 -6.02
CA ASP A 340 -26.37 15.77 -6.93
C ASP A 340 -27.34 16.69 -6.19
N ASN A 341 -27.45 16.56 -4.85
CA ASN A 341 -28.17 17.47 -3.97
C ASN A 341 -27.23 18.09 -2.93
N GLN A 342 -27.41 19.38 -2.64
CA GLN A 342 -26.61 20.11 -1.67
C GLN A 342 -26.83 19.61 -0.23
N GLU A 343 -28.03 19.11 0.09
CA GLU A 343 -28.36 18.60 1.44
C GLU A 343 -27.55 17.34 1.80
N ASP A 344 -27.06 16.60 0.80
CA ASP A 344 -26.29 15.38 1.00
C ASP A 344 -24.78 15.64 1.23
N MET A 345 -24.34 16.90 1.22
CA MET A 345 -22.93 17.26 1.46
C MET A 345 -22.48 16.91 2.89
N LYS A 346 -21.42 16.10 2.99
CA LYS A 346 -20.84 15.70 4.29
C LYS A 346 -19.74 16.61 4.83
N ILE A 347 -19.24 17.54 4.03
CA ILE A 347 -18.16 18.47 4.40
C ILE A 347 -18.57 19.91 4.10
N LYS A 348 -17.79 20.87 4.60
CA LYS A 348 -18.13 22.30 4.48
C LYS A 348 -18.26 22.73 3.01
N PRO A 349 -19.29 23.53 2.64
CA PRO A 349 -19.59 23.87 1.24
C PRO A 349 -18.40 24.41 0.44
N GLN A 350 -17.53 25.23 1.03
CA GLN A 350 -16.34 25.80 0.36
C GLN A 350 -15.34 24.76 -0.18
N ASN A 351 -15.48 23.52 0.26
CA ASN A 351 -14.70 22.37 -0.17
C ASN A 351 -15.33 21.65 -1.37
N TYR A 352 -16.37 22.21 -2.00
CA TYR A 352 -17.01 21.67 -3.19
C TYR A 352 -16.92 22.62 -4.39
N PHE A 353 -16.94 22.05 -5.59
CA PHE A 353 -17.33 22.70 -6.82
C PHE A 353 -18.79 22.31 -7.13
N GLN A 354 -19.64 23.29 -7.46
CA GLN A 354 -20.89 23.02 -8.16
C GLN A 354 -20.55 22.97 -9.66
N ILE A 355 -20.93 21.89 -10.33
CA ILE A 355 -20.68 21.66 -11.74
C ILE A 355 -22.03 21.45 -12.40
N ILE A 356 -22.40 22.36 -13.29
CA ILE A 356 -23.63 22.27 -14.08
C ILE A 356 -23.31 21.49 -15.35
N LEU A 357 -24.04 20.40 -15.59
CA LEU A 357 -23.80 19.47 -16.69
C LEU A 357 -24.74 19.74 -17.86
N ASN A 358 -24.27 19.45 -19.07
CA ASN A 358 -25.07 19.52 -20.29
C ASN A 358 -26.15 18.39 -20.31
N GLU A 359 -27.04 18.42 -21.30
CA GLU A 359 -28.15 17.46 -21.39
C GLU A 359 -27.72 16.06 -21.87
N GLU A 360 -26.45 15.83 -22.22
CA GLU A 360 -25.97 14.53 -22.67
C GLU A 360 -25.85 13.53 -21.51
N VAL A 361 -25.73 14.03 -20.28
CA VAL A 361 -25.54 13.24 -19.07
C VAL A 361 -26.49 13.69 -17.94
N SER A 362 -26.84 12.75 -17.07
CA SER A 362 -27.61 13.02 -15.85
C SER A 362 -26.66 13.28 -14.67
N ALA A 363 -26.93 14.34 -13.91
CA ALA A 363 -26.21 14.64 -12.67
C ALA A 363 -26.24 13.47 -11.68
N THR A 364 -27.39 12.81 -11.52
CA THR A 364 -27.52 11.63 -10.65
C THR A 364 -26.61 10.50 -11.08
N TYR A 365 -26.53 10.21 -12.39
CA TYR A 365 -25.63 9.18 -12.90
C TYR A 365 -24.17 9.56 -12.64
N ILE A 366 -23.76 10.79 -12.98
CA ILE A 366 -22.38 11.25 -12.84
C ILE A 366 -21.95 11.29 -11.36
N ALA A 367 -22.81 11.76 -10.46
CA ALA A 367 -22.54 11.77 -9.02
C ALA A 367 -22.27 10.35 -8.50
N LYS A 368 -23.14 9.39 -8.86
CA LYS A 368 -22.96 7.97 -8.48
C LYS A 368 -21.72 7.35 -9.12
N TRP A 369 -21.45 7.64 -10.39
CA TRP A 369 -20.27 7.14 -11.10
C TRP A 369 -18.96 7.63 -10.47
N PHE A 370 -18.87 8.91 -10.06
CA PHE A 370 -17.70 9.44 -9.37
C PHE A 370 -17.41 8.80 -8.00
N ASN A 371 -18.39 8.08 -7.44
CA ASN A 371 -18.26 7.33 -6.20
C ASN A 371 -17.96 5.84 -6.42
N THR A 372 -17.87 5.38 -7.67
CA THR A 372 -17.36 4.05 -8.03
C THR A 372 -15.84 4.00 -7.90
N GLU A 373 -15.25 2.80 -7.91
CA GLU A 373 -13.79 2.60 -7.88
C GLU A 373 -13.08 3.38 -9.00
N LEU A 374 -13.55 3.25 -10.25
CA LEU A 374 -13.02 4.00 -11.38
C LEU A 374 -13.19 5.51 -11.23
N GLY A 375 -14.35 5.97 -10.75
CA GLY A 375 -14.62 7.38 -10.52
C GLY A 375 -13.70 8.00 -9.45
N ILE A 376 -13.41 7.24 -8.38
CA ILE A 376 -12.47 7.64 -7.33
C ILE A 376 -11.05 7.72 -7.90
N LEU A 377 -10.58 6.72 -8.65
CA LEU A 377 -9.26 6.73 -9.29
C LEU A 377 -9.09 7.94 -10.23
N VAL A 378 -10.12 8.23 -11.04
CA VAL A 378 -10.12 9.42 -11.91
C VAL A 378 -10.00 10.68 -11.07
N ARG A 379 -10.79 10.84 -10.00
CA ARG A 379 -10.68 12.01 -9.11
C ARG A 379 -9.29 12.14 -8.49
N GLU A 380 -8.72 11.04 -8.02
CA GLU A 380 -7.39 11.02 -7.42
C GLU A 380 -6.28 11.41 -8.41
N SER A 381 -6.35 10.94 -9.66
CA SER A 381 -5.39 11.31 -10.71
C SER A 381 -5.34 12.83 -10.95
N GLN A 382 -6.44 13.54 -10.67
CA GLN A 382 -6.55 14.98 -10.82
C GLN A 382 -6.12 15.76 -9.57
N MET A 383 -5.86 15.08 -8.46
CA MET A 383 -5.41 15.75 -7.25
C MET A 383 -3.95 16.20 -7.38
N GLY A 384 -3.60 17.27 -6.68
CA GLY A 384 -2.21 17.70 -6.51
C GLY A 384 -1.94 18.17 -5.09
N GLY A 385 -0.68 18.11 -4.67
CA GLY A 385 -0.24 18.51 -3.33
C GLY A 385 0.36 17.34 -2.55
N THR A 386 1.40 17.62 -1.76
CA THR A 386 2.18 16.60 -1.04
C THR A 386 1.45 16.07 0.20
N TYR A 387 0.90 16.95 1.03
CA TYR A 387 0.19 16.56 2.26
C TYR A 387 -1.33 16.68 2.12
N ILE A 388 -1.83 17.82 1.61
CA ILE A 388 -3.26 18.02 1.37
C ILE A 388 -3.52 17.99 -0.13
N LYS A 389 -4.00 16.84 -0.59
CA LYS A 389 -4.38 16.60 -1.99
C LYS A 389 -5.65 17.40 -2.30
N LYS A 390 -5.58 18.25 -3.34
CA LYS A 390 -6.73 19.04 -3.84
C LYS A 390 -6.86 18.95 -5.35
N ILE A 391 -8.09 19.01 -5.84
CA ILE A 391 -8.40 19.15 -7.26
C ILE A 391 -8.55 20.64 -7.56
N ASN A 392 -7.82 21.13 -8.56
CA ASN A 392 -7.98 22.50 -9.04
C ASN A 392 -8.92 22.55 -10.26
N ARG A 393 -9.49 23.71 -10.55
CA ARG A 393 -10.47 23.90 -11.63
C ARG A 393 -9.90 23.51 -13.01
N LYS A 394 -8.65 23.85 -13.30
CA LYS A 394 -8.00 23.56 -14.60
C LYS A 394 -7.89 22.05 -14.83
N LYS A 395 -7.34 21.32 -13.87
CA LYS A 395 -7.23 19.86 -13.90
C LYS A 395 -8.58 19.18 -14.01
N LEU A 396 -9.59 19.66 -13.27
CA LEU A 396 -10.95 19.13 -13.37
C LEU A 396 -11.54 19.25 -14.79
N ILE A 397 -11.30 20.38 -15.47
CA ILE A 397 -11.74 20.59 -16.85
C ILE A 397 -10.99 19.68 -17.83
N GLU A 398 -9.70 19.45 -17.58
CA GLU A 398 -8.83 18.58 -18.38
C GLU A 398 -9.06 17.08 -18.11
N ALA A 399 -9.82 16.73 -17.07
CA ALA A 399 -10.10 15.36 -16.70
C ALA A 399 -10.83 14.58 -17.80
N LYS A 400 -10.50 13.30 -17.90
CA LYS A 400 -11.14 12.35 -18.82
C LYS A 400 -12.10 11.46 -18.02
N LEU A 401 -13.37 11.43 -18.40
CA LEU A 401 -14.34 10.52 -17.82
C LEU A 401 -14.52 9.31 -18.74
N TYR A 402 -14.91 8.17 -18.17
CA TYR A 402 -15.13 6.93 -18.91
C TYR A 402 -16.55 6.48 -18.67
N LEU A 403 -17.43 6.84 -19.61
CA LEU A 403 -18.88 6.72 -19.45
C LEU A 403 -19.44 5.80 -20.54
N PRO A 404 -20.53 5.07 -20.25
CA PRO A 404 -21.29 4.39 -21.28
C PRO A 404 -22.20 5.38 -22.01
N ASP A 405 -22.82 4.96 -23.12
CA ASP A 405 -23.76 5.79 -23.87
C ASP A 405 -24.98 6.18 -23.03
N LYS A 406 -25.58 7.35 -23.32
CA LYS A 406 -26.73 7.91 -22.57
C LYS A 406 -27.88 6.92 -22.33
N ARG A 407 -28.18 6.05 -23.32
CA ARG A 407 -29.19 5.00 -23.16
C ARG A 407 -28.84 4.03 -22.02
N VAL A 408 -27.61 3.57 -21.96
CA VAL A 408 -27.14 2.66 -20.90
C VAL A 408 -27.15 3.36 -19.55
N GLN A 409 -26.76 4.65 -19.50
CA GLN A 409 -26.86 5.45 -18.27
C GLN A 409 -28.31 5.48 -17.75
N GLN A 410 -29.28 5.69 -18.64
CA GLN A 410 -30.71 5.67 -18.28
C GLN A 410 -31.17 4.29 -17.79
N GLU A 411 -30.75 3.21 -18.43
CA GLU A 411 -31.06 1.85 -17.96
C GLU A 411 -30.50 1.57 -16.56
N VAL A 412 -29.27 2.02 -16.27
CA VAL A 412 -28.67 1.90 -14.94
C VAL A 412 -29.47 2.71 -13.90
N LEU A 413 -29.93 3.92 -14.25
CA LEU A 413 -30.81 4.70 -13.37
C LEU A 413 -32.18 4.02 -13.18
N ASN A 414 -32.73 3.39 -14.21
CA ASN A 414 -33.99 2.63 -14.09
C ASN A 414 -33.82 1.41 -13.17
N ILE A 415 -32.68 0.71 -13.25
CA ILE A 415 -32.34 -0.37 -12.31
C ILE A 415 -32.28 0.17 -10.88
N GLN A 416 -31.66 1.33 -10.68
CA GLN A 416 -31.61 1.98 -9.38
C GLN A 416 -33.01 2.36 -8.86
N THR A 417 -33.88 2.91 -9.70
CA THR A 417 -35.27 3.20 -9.32
C THR A 417 -35.99 1.93 -8.86
N LYS A 418 -35.83 0.81 -9.59
CA LYS A 418 -36.39 -0.50 -9.17
C LYS A 418 -35.83 -0.97 -7.83
N ILE A 419 -34.53 -0.78 -7.58
CA ILE A 419 -33.91 -1.08 -6.29
C ILE A 419 -34.57 -0.24 -5.18
N ASP A 420 -34.81 1.04 -5.42
CA ASP A 420 -35.43 1.94 -4.45
C ASP A 420 -36.92 1.61 -4.23
N GLU A 421 -37.64 1.17 -5.27
CA GLU A 421 -38.99 0.62 -5.15
C GLU A 421 -39.01 -0.64 -4.26
N PHE A 422 -38.10 -1.58 -4.49
CA PHE A 422 -37.99 -2.76 -3.62
C PHE A 422 -37.62 -2.40 -2.19
N ARG A 423 -36.75 -1.40 -1.97
CA ARG A 423 -36.45 -0.90 -0.61
C ARG A 423 -37.69 -0.33 0.07
N ASN A 424 -38.51 0.44 -0.65
CA ASN A 424 -39.75 0.99 -0.13
C ASN A 424 -40.78 -0.11 0.17
N GLU A 425 -40.85 -1.15 -0.66
CA GLU A 425 -41.71 -2.31 -0.41
C GLU A 425 -41.25 -3.07 0.84
N LEU A 426 -39.95 -3.34 0.97
CA LEU A 426 -39.36 -3.95 2.17
C LEU A 426 -39.63 -3.10 3.42
N TYR A 427 -39.47 -1.78 3.35
CA TYR A 427 -39.79 -0.86 4.44
C TYR A 427 -41.28 -0.90 4.81
N SER A 428 -42.18 -1.02 3.82
CA SER A 428 -43.61 -1.21 4.07
C SER A 428 -43.92 -2.53 4.77
N ILE A 429 -43.27 -3.62 4.35
CA ILE A 429 -43.39 -4.94 4.98
C ILE A 429 -42.88 -4.87 6.43
N GLU A 430 -41.72 -4.28 6.66
CA GLU A 430 -41.11 -4.08 7.99
C GLU A 430 -42.06 -3.31 8.92
N ASN A 431 -42.55 -2.14 8.49
CA ASN A 431 -43.51 -1.36 9.27
C ASN A 431 -44.78 -2.15 9.60
N LYS A 432 -45.32 -2.92 8.64
CA LYS A 432 -46.50 -3.76 8.88
C LYS A 432 -46.23 -4.91 9.83
N ALA A 433 -45.03 -5.49 9.83
CA ALA A 433 -44.66 -6.53 10.78
C ALA A 433 -44.70 -6.01 12.22
N TRP A 434 -44.25 -4.78 12.45
CA TRP A 434 -44.27 -4.15 13.78
C TRP A 434 -45.67 -3.66 14.20
N VAL A 435 -46.46 -3.13 13.27
CA VAL A 435 -47.80 -2.61 13.57
C VAL A 435 -48.85 -3.73 13.64
N TYR A 436 -48.71 -4.78 12.82
CA TYR A 436 -49.67 -5.88 12.68
C TYR A 436 -49.00 -7.26 12.73
N PRO A 437 -48.35 -7.65 13.84
CA PRO A 437 -47.53 -8.87 13.94
C PRO A 437 -48.30 -10.18 13.65
N ASN A 438 -49.61 -10.22 13.91
CA ASN A 438 -50.44 -11.39 13.59
C ASN A 438 -50.60 -11.64 12.07
N SER A 439 -50.17 -10.70 11.22
CA SER A 439 -50.17 -10.86 9.76
C SER A 439 -48.91 -11.57 9.23
N TYR A 440 -48.07 -12.14 10.11
CA TYR A 440 -46.76 -12.70 9.78
C TYR A 440 -46.79 -13.69 8.60
N SER A 441 -47.83 -14.54 8.50
CA SER A 441 -47.92 -15.54 7.41
C SER A 441 -48.03 -14.88 6.03
N ASP A 442 -48.85 -13.82 5.90
CA ASP A 442 -49.01 -13.10 4.63
C ASP A 442 -47.82 -12.19 4.33
N LEU A 443 -47.18 -11.62 5.37
CA LEU A 443 -45.96 -10.85 5.22
C LEU A 443 -44.79 -11.74 4.76
N ASN A 444 -44.66 -12.96 5.29
CA ASN A 444 -43.65 -13.93 4.85
C ASN A 444 -43.83 -14.31 3.38
N LYS A 445 -45.05 -14.60 2.92
CA LYS A 445 -45.31 -14.90 1.50
C LYS A 445 -44.93 -13.74 0.56
N LYS A 446 -45.09 -12.49 1.01
CA LYS A 446 -44.64 -11.32 0.23
C LYS A 446 -43.13 -11.20 0.22
N LEU A 447 -42.49 -11.43 1.36
CA LEU A 447 -41.04 -11.41 1.48
C LEU A 447 -40.38 -12.51 0.61
N GLU A 448 -40.94 -13.73 0.60
CA GLU A 448 -40.48 -14.84 -0.22
C GLU A 448 -40.55 -14.54 -1.72
N LYS A 449 -41.57 -13.79 -2.19
CA LYS A 449 -41.65 -13.38 -3.60
C LYS A 449 -40.59 -12.37 -4.00
N LEU A 450 -40.06 -11.60 -3.03
CA LEU A 450 -38.99 -10.63 -3.24
C LEU A 450 -37.60 -11.28 -3.09
N ASN A 451 -37.49 -12.34 -2.30
CA ASN A 451 -36.24 -13.03 -2.03
C ASN A 451 -35.93 -14.08 -3.11
N ARG A 452 -34.68 -14.15 -3.58
CA ARG A 452 -34.19 -15.25 -4.40
C ARG A 452 -33.12 -15.99 -3.61
N GLU A 453 -33.40 -17.23 -3.22
CA GLU A 453 -32.45 -18.10 -2.52
C GLU A 453 -31.12 -18.25 -3.27
N GLU A 454 -31.15 -18.15 -4.60
CA GLU A 454 -29.99 -18.16 -5.51
C GLU A 454 -28.88 -17.20 -5.06
N GLY A 455 -29.24 -16.01 -4.56
CA GLY A 455 -28.26 -14.98 -4.23
C GLY A 455 -27.36 -15.32 -3.04
N PHE A 456 -27.77 -16.18 -2.11
CA PHE A 456 -26.89 -16.61 -1.01
C PHE A 456 -25.87 -17.67 -1.48
N SER A 457 -26.31 -18.64 -2.28
CA SER A 457 -25.41 -19.64 -2.85
C SER A 457 -24.39 -19.00 -3.80
N GLU A 458 -24.81 -18.04 -4.63
CA GLU A 458 -23.90 -17.29 -5.50
C GLU A 458 -22.83 -16.57 -4.69
N TRP A 459 -23.21 -15.92 -3.58
CA TRP A 459 -22.27 -15.25 -2.69
C TRP A 459 -21.25 -16.21 -2.08
N ILE A 460 -21.66 -17.41 -1.63
CA ILE A 460 -20.73 -18.43 -1.12
C ILE A 460 -19.66 -18.77 -2.16
N GLU A 461 -20.02 -18.88 -3.44
CA GLU A 461 -19.08 -19.19 -4.52
C GLU A 461 -18.06 -18.07 -4.79
N THR A 462 -18.31 -16.84 -4.30
CA THR A 462 -17.35 -15.74 -4.39
C THR A 462 -16.24 -15.81 -3.34
N LEU A 463 -16.45 -16.56 -2.24
CA LEU A 463 -15.55 -16.58 -1.09
C LEU A 463 -14.32 -17.48 -1.33
N PRO A 464 -13.20 -17.23 -0.61
CA PRO A 464 -12.08 -18.16 -0.57
C PRO A 464 -12.53 -19.55 -0.12
N PHE A 465 -12.00 -20.60 -0.76
CA PHE A 465 -12.42 -21.99 -0.54
C PHE A 465 -12.54 -22.41 0.93
N PRO A 466 -11.58 -22.10 1.82
CA PRO A 466 -11.67 -22.52 3.22
C PRO A 466 -12.90 -21.98 3.96
N LEU A 467 -13.44 -20.84 3.55
CA LEU A 467 -14.61 -20.22 4.15
C LEU A 467 -15.89 -20.65 3.43
N ALA A 468 -15.83 -20.72 2.10
CA ALA A 468 -16.95 -21.16 1.26
C ALA A 468 -17.39 -22.58 1.60
N SER A 469 -16.44 -23.50 1.81
CA SER A 469 -16.74 -24.90 2.12
C SER A 469 -17.46 -25.09 3.47
N ILE A 470 -17.13 -24.27 4.48
CA ILE A 470 -17.80 -24.30 5.79
C ILE A 470 -19.23 -23.78 5.67
N LEU A 471 -19.42 -22.63 4.99
CA LEU A 471 -20.76 -22.07 4.78
C LEU A 471 -21.64 -22.98 3.92
N TYR A 472 -21.05 -23.66 2.94
CA TYR A 472 -21.79 -24.62 2.13
C TYR A 472 -22.31 -25.81 2.97
N LYS A 473 -21.52 -26.31 3.94
CA LYS A 473 -22.00 -27.33 4.88
C LYS A 473 -23.18 -26.85 5.72
N TYR A 474 -23.12 -25.61 6.21
CA TYR A 474 -24.26 -24.96 6.88
C TYR A 474 -25.49 -24.88 5.95
N TYR A 475 -25.29 -24.44 4.71
CA TYR A 475 -26.37 -24.24 3.74
C TYR A 475 -27.04 -25.57 3.34
N ALA A 476 -26.26 -26.64 3.18
CA ALA A 476 -26.73 -27.93 2.67
C ALA A 476 -27.39 -28.85 3.71
N ILE A 477 -27.23 -28.58 5.01
CA ILE A 477 -27.77 -29.41 6.09
C ILE A 477 -29.08 -28.82 6.60
N GLU A 478 -30.06 -29.64 6.98
CA GLU A 478 -31.33 -29.17 7.55
C GLU A 478 -31.33 -29.10 9.09
N ASP A 479 -30.58 -29.99 9.76
CA ASP A 479 -30.55 -30.09 11.22
C ASP A 479 -30.06 -28.79 11.89
N ALA A 480 -30.90 -28.22 12.76
CA ALA A 480 -30.64 -26.92 13.38
C ALA A 480 -29.40 -26.94 14.31
N SER A 481 -29.14 -28.06 14.97
CA SER A 481 -27.97 -28.22 15.85
C SER A 481 -26.68 -28.19 15.03
N ALA A 482 -26.61 -28.99 13.95
CA ALA A 482 -25.49 -29.00 13.03
C ALA A 482 -25.29 -27.65 12.34
N LYS A 483 -26.35 -26.98 11.89
CA LYS A 483 -26.28 -25.61 11.33
C LYS A 483 -25.62 -24.63 12.30
N LYS A 484 -26.07 -24.62 13.56
CA LYS A 484 -25.52 -23.78 14.63
C LYS A 484 -24.01 -24.02 14.78
N GLU A 485 -23.59 -25.29 14.80
CA GLU A 485 -22.18 -25.67 14.93
C GLU A 485 -21.34 -25.21 13.74
N PHE A 486 -21.81 -25.39 12.49
CA PHE A 486 -21.11 -24.91 11.30
C PHE A 486 -20.99 -23.39 11.24
N LEU A 487 -22.00 -22.65 11.71
CA LEU A 487 -21.91 -21.19 11.80
C LEU A 487 -20.86 -20.75 12.82
N LEU A 488 -20.80 -21.39 13.99
CA LEU A 488 -19.73 -21.12 14.97
C LEU A 488 -18.34 -21.40 14.38
N HIS A 489 -18.18 -22.54 13.68
CA HIS A 489 -16.95 -22.87 12.98
C HIS A 489 -16.61 -21.85 11.89
N PHE A 490 -17.60 -21.37 11.14
CA PHE A 490 -17.41 -20.36 10.11
C PHE A 490 -16.90 -19.04 10.72
N PHE A 491 -17.49 -18.54 11.80
CA PHE A 491 -17.02 -17.31 12.43
C PHE A 491 -15.61 -17.46 13.01
N GLU A 492 -15.29 -18.61 13.59
CA GLU A 492 -13.94 -18.91 14.08
C GLU A 492 -12.93 -18.93 12.92
N ALA A 493 -13.20 -19.69 11.87
CA ALA A 493 -12.35 -19.76 10.67
C ALA A 493 -12.21 -18.39 9.97
N PHE A 494 -13.29 -17.63 9.87
CA PHE A 494 -13.29 -16.29 9.30
C PHE A 494 -12.40 -15.34 10.11
N SER A 495 -12.51 -15.36 11.45
CA SER A 495 -11.66 -14.54 12.31
C SER A 495 -10.17 -14.84 12.10
N GLN A 496 -9.81 -16.12 12.05
CA GLN A 496 -8.44 -16.54 11.81
C GLN A 496 -7.98 -16.16 10.40
N PHE A 497 -8.81 -16.34 9.38
CA PHE A 497 -8.48 -15.96 8.01
C PHE A 497 -8.17 -14.47 7.88
N GLN A 498 -9.00 -13.58 8.45
CA GLN A 498 -8.73 -12.14 8.46
C GLN A 498 -7.42 -11.80 9.19
N VAL A 499 -7.18 -12.42 10.35
CA VAL A 499 -5.96 -12.17 11.13
C VAL A 499 -4.73 -12.64 10.38
N VAL A 500 -4.75 -13.82 9.76
CA VAL A 500 -3.62 -14.35 9.01
C VAL A 500 -3.28 -13.44 7.85
N LEU A 501 -4.26 -12.92 7.11
CA LEU A 501 -4.00 -11.94 6.05
C LEU A 501 -3.31 -10.67 6.59
N MET A 502 -3.79 -10.10 7.70
CA MET A 502 -3.14 -8.93 8.29
C MET A 502 -1.74 -9.25 8.82
N LEU A 503 -1.57 -10.34 9.58
CA LEU A 503 -0.27 -10.76 10.12
C LEU A 503 0.74 -11.00 9.01
N SER A 504 0.32 -11.62 7.92
CA SER A 504 1.17 -11.85 6.76
C SER A 504 1.66 -10.53 6.16
N ALA A 505 0.74 -9.57 5.99
CA ALA A 505 1.07 -8.25 5.47
C ALA A 505 2.06 -7.49 6.39
N PHE A 506 1.84 -7.52 7.70
CA PHE A 506 2.73 -6.88 8.68
C PHE A 506 4.10 -7.57 8.80
N GLU A 507 4.15 -8.90 8.78
CA GLU A 507 5.40 -9.65 8.91
C GLU A 507 6.28 -9.49 7.67
N GLU A 508 5.68 -9.58 6.48
CA GLU A 508 6.40 -9.53 5.22
C GLU A 508 6.83 -8.10 4.86
N ASN A 509 5.91 -7.13 4.99
CA ASN A 509 6.07 -5.80 4.44
C ASN A 509 6.08 -4.68 5.51
N GLY A 510 6.02 -5.01 6.80
CA GLY A 510 5.85 -4.04 7.89
C GLY A 510 7.12 -3.59 8.61
N LYS A 511 8.32 -4.09 8.24
CA LYS A 511 9.59 -3.84 8.96
C LYS A 511 9.98 -2.36 9.08
N ASP A 512 9.57 -1.55 8.12
CA ASP A 512 9.88 -0.11 8.06
C ASP A 512 8.73 0.79 8.50
N LEU A 513 7.66 0.21 9.07
CA LEU A 513 6.59 0.99 9.66
C LEU A 513 7.02 1.62 11.00
N ASP A 514 6.55 2.85 11.22
CA ASP A 514 6.65 3.50 12.53
C ASP A 514 5.96 2.64 13.60
N GLU A 515 6.58 2.53 14.78
CA GLU A 515 6.09 1.78 15.95
C GLU A 515 4.63 2.09 16.29
N LYS A 516 4.15 3.32 16.04
CA LYS A 516 2.75 3.69 16.28
C LYS A 516 1.75 2.85 15.46
N TYR A 517 2.17 2.30 14.32
CA TYR A 517 1.37 1.41 13.46
C TYR A 517 1.59 -0.07 13.76
N ILE A 518 2.55 -0.42 14.61
CA ILE A 518 2.81 -1.82 14.97
C ILE A 518 1.96 -2.19 16.19
N TYR A 519 1.40 -3.38 16.18
CA TYR A 519 0.76 -4.00 17.35
C TYR A 519 1.65 -5.14 17.85
N VAL A 520 2.12 -5.00 19.09
CA VAL A 520 2.93 -6.04 19.75
C VAL A 520 2.00 -7.16 20.22
N ILE A 521 2.18 -8.34 19.65
CA ILE A 521 1.36 -9.52 19.94
C ILE A 521 1.94 -10.25 21.14
N ASP A 522 1.07 -10.61 22.09
CA ASP A 522 1.42 -11.56 23.14
C ASP A 522 1.47 -12.98 22.56
N THR A 523 2.66 -13.40 22.14
CA THR A 523 2.91 -14.69 21.47
C THR A 523 2.56 -15.89 22.35
N SER A 524 2.55 -15.72 23.68
CA SER A 524 2.11 -16.77 24.61
C SER A 524 0.66 -17.19 24.32
N LYS A 525 -0.20 -16.26 23.85
CA LYS A 525 -1.58 -16.56 23.46
C LYS A 525 -1.68 -17.36 22.17
N LEU A 526 -0.66 -17.31 21.31
CA LEU A 526 -0.60 -18.11 20.08
C LEU A 526 -0.18 -19.55 20.36
N THR A 527 0.45 -19.85 21.50
CA THR A 527 0.75 -21.26 21.87
C THR A 527 -0.52 -22.11 21.91
N ARG A 528 -1.64 -21.53 22.33
CA ARG A 528 -2.98 -22.12 22.23
C ARG A 528 -3.99 -21.08 21.75
N ALA A 529 -4.08 -20.93 20.43
CA ALA A 529 -4.97 -19.97 19.81
C ALA A 529 -6.43 -20.45 19.89
N THR A 530 -7.28 -19.65 20.50
CA THR A 530 -8.73 -19.87 20.57
C THR A 530 -9.45 -18.88 19.63
N PHE A 531 -10.74 -19.09 19.39
CA PHE A 531 -11.57 -18.09 18.70
C PHE A 531 -11.40 -16.69 19.31
N GLY A 532 -11.51 -16.56 20.63
CA GLY A 532 -11.30 -15.28 21.33
C GLY A 532 -9.89 -14.69 21.15
N THR A 533 -8.85 -15.55 21.04
CA THR A 533 -7.48 -15.10 20.75
C THR A 533 -7.41 -14.41 19.38
N TRP A 534 -7.99 -15.03 18.35
CA TRP A 534 -8.00 -14.48 16.99
C TRP A 534 -8.80 -13.17 16.92
N VAL A 535 -9.98 -13.11 17.54
CA VAL A 535 -10.77 -11.87 17.60
C VAL A 535 -9.99 -10.73 18.24
N HIS A 536 -9.31 -11.00 19.36
CA HIS A 536 -8.53 -9.97 20.07
C HIS A 536 -7.33 -9.46 19.25
N ILE A 537 -6.57 -10.36 18.64
CA ILE A 537 -5.43 -9.97 17.79
C ILE A 537 -5.93 -9.17 16.59
N GLY A 538 -6.98 -9.65 15.93
CA GLY A 538 -7.54 -9.01 14.75
C GLY A 538 -8.09 -7.61 15.02
N GLU A 539 -8.80 -7.39 16.13
CA GLU A 539 -9.34 -6.07 16.48
C GLU A 539 -8.22 -5.03 16.65
N ASN A 540 -7.11 -5.42 17.27
CA ASN A 540 -5.95 -4.55 17.48
C ASN A 540 -5.17 -4.28 16.19
N LEU A 541 -4.92 -5.31 15.38
CA LEU A 541 -4.31 -5.13 14.04
C LEU A 541 -5.17 -4.23 13.16
N ALA A 542 -6.48 -4.46 13.12
CA ALA A 542 -7.42 -3.63 12.37
C ALA A 542 -7.41 -2.17 12.86
N LYS A 543 -7.25 -1.93 14.16
CA LYS A 543 -7.09 -0.57 14.70
C LYS A 543 -5.84 0.11 14.18
N LYS A 544 -4.71 -0.58 14.16
CA LYS A 544 -3.45 -0.06 13.61
C LYS A 544 -3.52 0.17 12.11
N LEU A 545 -4.11 -0.77 11.37
CA LEU A 545 -4.30 -0.65 9.93
C LEU A 545 -5.20 0.53 9.56
N ARG A 546 -6.29 0.78 10.30
CA ARG A 546 -7.11 2.00 10.10
C ARG A 546 -6.33 3.29 10.35
N LEU A 547 -5.43 3.29 11.35
CA LEU A 547 -4.58 4.46 11.62
C LEU A 547 -3.61 4.68 10.45
N LEU A 548 -2.94 3.62 9.97
CA LEU A 548 -2.04 3.68 8.82
C LEU A 548 -2.78 4.14 7.56
N LEU A 549 -3.97 3.58 7.26
CA LEU A 549 -4.77 3.97 6.11
C LEU A 549 -5.18 5.46 6.12
N ASN A 550 -5.37 6.04 7.31
CA ASN A 550 -5.71 7.45 7.46
C ASN A 550 -4.48 8.37 7.33
N ASP A 551 -3.34 7.95 7.89
CA ASP A 551 -2.10 8.74 7.90
C ASP A 551 -1.36 8.64 6.54
N SER A 552 -1.33 7.45 5.94
CA SER A 552 -0.67 7.14 4.66
C SER A 552 -1.37 5.98 3.94
N GLU A 553 -2.35 6.31 3.10
CA GLU A 553 -3.08 5.34 2.28
C GLU A 553 -2.15 4.51 1.40
N GLU A 554 -1.10 5.13 0.86
CA GLU A 554 -0.13 4.45 0.00
C GLU A 554 0.67 3.37 0.75
N GLN A 555 1.19 3.68 1.95
CA GLN A 555 1.87 2.67 2.78
C GLN A 555 0.92 1.54 3.18
N SER A 556 -0.35 1.88 3.48
CA SER A 556 -1.35 0.88 3.83
C SER A 556 -1.67 -0.09 2.70
N LEU A 557 -1.71 0.38 1.46
CA LEU A 557 -1.94 -0.45 0.27
C LEU A 557 -0.73 -1.34 -0.03
N ARG A 558 0.48 -0.75 0.06
CA ARG A 558 1.76 -1.45 -0.11
C ARG A 558 1.97 -2.58 0.90
N LEU A 559 1.53 -2.39 2.14
CA LEU A 559 1.61 -3.42 3.18
C LEU A 559 0.99 -4.75 2.73
N PHE A 560 -0.09 -4.68 1.95
CA PHE A 560 -0.81 -5.85 1.43
C PHE A 560 -0.44 -6.21 -0.01
N GLN A 561 0.44 -5.45 -0.67
CA GLN A 561 0.72 -5.59 -2.10
C GLN A 561 -0.55 -5.52 -2.97
N HIS A 562 -1.51 -4.69 -2.57
CA HIS A 562 -2.82 -4.54 -3.22
C HIS A 562 -3.08 -3.08 -3.55
N LYS A 563 -3.91 -2.83 -4.57
CA LYS A 563 -4.24 -1.47 -5.02
C LYS A 563 -5.61 -1.01 -4.51
N LYS A 564 -6.51 -1.95 -4.22
CA LYS A 564 -7.89 -1.63 -3.85
C LYS A 564 -8.04 -1.25 -2.38
N ARG A 565 -8.34 0.03 -2.16
CA ARG A 565 -8.70 0.57 -0.85
C ARG A 565 -9.89 -0.13 -0.19
N SER A 566 -10.86 -0.61 -0.98
CA SER A 566 -12.08 -1.25 -0.49
C SER A 566 -11.77 -2.50 0.34
N PHE A 567 -10.80 -3.30 -0.07
CA PHE A 567 -10.36 -4.49 0.65
C PHE A 567 -9.77 -4.15 2.01
N ILE A 568 -8.85 -3.17 2.07
CA ILE A 568 -8.24 -2.71 3.32
C ILE A 568 -9.29 -2.15 4.28
N LYS A 569 -10.28 -1.41 3.77
CA LYS A 569 -11.41 -0.92 4.59
C LYS A 569 -12.25 -2.07 5.16
N MET A 570 -12.47 -3.13 4.39
CA MET A 570 -13.25 -4.30 4.83
C MET A 570 -12.51 -5.08 5.91
N ILE A 571 -11.28 -5.53 5.65
CA ILE A 571 -10.49 -6.33 6.62
C ILE A 571 -10.23 -5.59 7.93
N SER A 572 -10.16 -4.25 7.86
CA SER A 572 -10.00 -3.38 9.02
C SER A 572 -11.32 -2.82 9.58
N SER A 573 -12.48 -3.33 9.18
CA SER A 573 -13.78 -2.82 9.60
C SER A 573 -14.06 -3.04 11.08
N LYS A 574 -14.50 -1.99 11.80
CA LYS A 574 -14.94 -2.12 13.21
C LYS A 574 -16.17 -3.02 13.35
N GLU A 575 -17.05 -3.03 12.35
CA GLU A 575 -18.30 -3.81 12.42
C GLU A 575 -18.02 -5.31 12.36
N ILE A 576 -17.03 -5.75 11.57
CA ILE A 576 -16.60 -7.16 11.52
C ILE A 576 -16.17 -7.64 12.91
N TYR A 577 -15.28 -6.91 13.59
CA TYR A 577 -14.79 -7.35 14.91
C TYR A 577 -15.85 -7.25 16.00
N LYS A 578 -16.84 -6.36 15.85
CA LYS A 578 -18.02 -6.34 16.71
C LYS A 578 -18.84 -7.62 16.54
N ILE A 579 -19.13 -8.04 15.31
CA ILE A 579 -19.84 -9.30 15.01
C ILE A 579 -19.07 -10.51 15.53
N LEU A 580 -17.75 -10.57 15.28
CA LEU A 580 -16.90 -11.66 15.74
C LEU A 580 -16.82 -11.75 17.28
N ARG A 581 -16.84 -10.61 17.97
CA ARG A 581 -16.90 -10.59 19.43
C ARG A 581 -18.24 -11.14 19.94
N ILE A 582 -19.36 -10.72 19.36
CA ILE A 582 -20.71 -11.20 19.73
C ILE A 582 -20.82 -12.72 19.53
N THR A 583 -20.38 -13.22 18.38
CA THR A 583 -20.43 -14.66 18.06
C THR A 583 -19.46 -15.49 18.91
N ASN A 584 -18.32 -14.91 19.32
CA ASN A 584 -17.44 -15.54 20.32
C ASN A 584 -18.06 -15.57 21.72
N GLU A 585 -18.75 -14.50 22.14
CA GLU A 585 -19.53 -14.47 23.39
C GLU A 585 -20.60 -15.56 23.38
N TYR A 586 -21.39 -15.66 22.31
CA TYR A 586 -22.34 -16.75 22.08
C TYR A 586 -21.70 -18.13 22.24
N ARG A 587 -20.58 -18.38 21.56
CA ARG A 587 -19.85 -19.65 21.65
C ARG A 587 -19.44 -19.97 23.10
N ASN A 588 -18.94 -19.00 23.83
CA ASN A 588 -18.44 -19.21 25.20
C ASN A 588 -19.59 -19.44 26.19
N ASP A 589 -20.68 -18.69 26.07
CA ASP A 589 -21.86 -18.84 26.91
C ASP A 589 -22.54 -20.19 26.66
N TRP A 590 -22.66 -20.59 25.39
CA TRP A 590 -23.42 -21.78 24.99
C TRP A 590 -22.65 -23.08 25.19
N LYS A 591 -21.35 -23.12 24.85
CA LYS A 591 -20.52 -24.34 24.98
C LYS A 591 -19.71 -24.40 26.28
N GLY A 592 -19.34 -23.27 26.86
CA GLY A 592 -18.50 -23.22 28.07
C GLY A 592 -19.28 -23.28 29.38
N HIS A 593 -20.52 -22.78 29.37
CA HIS A 593 -21.34 -22.61 30.58
C HIS A 593 -22.81 -23.08 30.45
N GLY A 594 -23.18 -23.72 29.33
CA GLY A 594 -24.55 -24.18 29.05
C GLY A 594 -24.89 -25.57 29.60
N GLY A 595 -26.13 -25.75 30.06
CA GLY A 595 -26.73 -27.07 30.34
C GLY A 595 -27.27 -27.76 29.07
N VAL A 596 -28.08 -28.81 29.22
CA VAL A 596 -28.73 -29.50 28.09
C VAL A 596 -29.65 -28.52 27.34
N GLU A 597 -29.40 -28.33 26.04
CA GLU A 597 -30.20 -27.43 25.20
C GLU A 597 -31.54 -28.07 24.78
N SER A 598 -32.62 -27.29 24.82
CA SER A 598 -33.90 -27.67 24.21
C SER A 598 -33.94 -27.37 22.70
N ILE A 599 -34.83 -28.02 21.94
CA ILE A 599 -34.98 -27.77 20.49
C ILE A 599 -35.30 -26.29 20.21
N SER A 600 -36.22 -25.69 20.95
CA SER A 600 -36.56 -24.27 20.81
C SER A 600 -35.37 -23.36 21.10
N GLU A 601 -34.50 -23.75 22.03
CA GLU A 601 -33.29 -23.00 22.34
C GLU A 601 -32.23 -23.12 21.23
N ILE A 602 -32.08 -24.30 20.61
CA ILE A 602 -31.23 -24.51 19.44
C ILE A 602 -31.69 -23.61 18.28
N GLU A 603 -32.99 -23.58 17.99
CA GLU A 603 -33.56 -22.75 16.92
C GLU A 603 -33.35 -21.25 17.18
N ASN A 604 -33.55 -20.80 18.42
CA ASN A 604 -33.30 -19.42 18.80
C ASN A 604 -31.81 -19.04 18.67
N ARG A 605 -30.89 -19.91 19.12
CA ARG A 605 -29.44 -19.70 19.01
C ARG A 605 -28.99 -19.69 17.54
N LEU A 606 -29.56 -20.56 16.72
CA LEU A 606 -29.33 -20.57 15.27
C LEU A 606 -29.76 -19.24 14.64
N LEU A 607 -30.96 -18.76 14.95
CA LEU A 607 -31.47 -17.48 14.45
C LEU A 607 -30.56 -16.30 14.81
N LEU A 608 -29.99 -16.30 16.02
CA LEU A 608 -29.00 -15.29 16.43
C LEU A 608 -27.74 -15.33 15.57
N LEU A 609 -27.20 -16.52 15.29
CA LEU A 609 -26.02 -16.66 14.42
C LEU A 609 -26.31 -16.29 12.96
N GLU A 610 -27.48 -16.64 12.44
CA GLU A 610 -27.90 -16.28 11.07
C GLU A 610 -28.04 -14.77 10.91
N LYS A 611 -28.58 -14.08 11.93
CA LYS A 611 -28.61 -12.62 11.96
C LYS A 611 -27.20 -12.02 11.88
N GLU A 612 -26.26 -12.54 12.65
CA GLU A 612 -24.86 -12.09 12.62
C GLU A 612 -24.18 -12.43 11.27
N LEU A 613 -24.53 -13.56 10.64
CA LEU A 613 -24.02 -13.93 9.32
C LEU A 613 -24.52 -12.96 8.24
N HIS A 614 -25.80 -12.58 8.28
CA HIS A 614 -26.36 -11.57 7.38
C HIS A 614 -25.70 -10.21 7.58
N ALA A 615 -25.46 -9.80 8.83
CA ALA A 615 -24.74 -8.57 9.14
C ALA A 615 -23.30 -8.61 8.59
N LEU A 616 -22.61 -9.75 8.73
CA LEU A 616 -21.26 -9.93 8.21
C LEU A 616 -21.24 -9.88 6.67
N ARG A 617 -22.16 -10.58 6.01
CA ARG A 617 -22.33 -10.57 4.55
C ARG A 617 -22.51 -9.14 4.02
N LYS A 618 -23.29 -8.30 4.71
CA LYS A 618 -23.49 -6.89 4.34
C LYS A 618 -22.20 -6.07 4.36
N VAL A 619 -21.25 -6.40 5.24
CA VAL A 619 -19.97 -5.71 5.37
C VAL A 619 -18.94 -6.23 4.36
N ILE A 620 -18.92 -7.56 4.12
CA ILE A 620 -18.02 -8.18 3.13
C ILE A 620 -18.45 -7.82 1.71
N GLY A 621 -19.75 -7.88 1.43
CA GLY A 621 -20.31 -7.76 0.08
C GLY A 621 -19.64 -8.74 -0.87
N ASP A 622 -19.28 -8.23 -2.05
CA ASP A 622 -18.67 -9.01 -3.14
C ASP A 622 -17.16 -8.73 -3.27
N ILE A 623 -16.53 -8.24 -2.20
CA ILE A 623 -15.12 -7.82 -2.24
C ILE A 623 -14.18 -8.93 -2.73
N TYR A 624 -14.44 -10.19 -2.36
CA TYR A 624 -13.64 -11.34 -2.77
C TYR A 624 -13.78 -11.71 -4.25
N GLU A 625 -14.70 -11.12 -5.01
CA GLU A 625 -14.71 -11.27 -6.47
C GLU A 625 -13.44 -10.70 -7.12
N GLY A 626 -12.90 -9.63 -6.54
CA GLY A 626 -11.68 -8.97 -7.00
C GLY A 626 -10.38 -9.67 -6.61
N TYR A 627 -10.45 -10.81 -5.92
CA TYR A 627 -9.29 -11.51 -5.34
C TYR A 627 -9.32 -13.01 -5.62
N GLN A 628 -8.13 -13.61 -5.60
CA GLN A 628 -7.89 -15.03 -5.79
C GLN A 628 -6.97 -15.53 -4.69
N LEU A 629 -7.44 -16.50 -3.90
CA LEU A 629 -6.55 -17.30 -3.07
C LEU A 629 -5.92 -18.37 -3.97
N ILE A 630 -4.60 -18.46 -4.01
CA ILE A 630 -3.87 -19.33 -4.93
C ILE A 630 -2.92 -20.26 -4.19
N GLN A 631 -2.75 -21.47 -4.73
CA GLN A 631 -1.66 -22.37 -4.39
C GLN A 631 -0.74 -22.51 -5.62
N PRO A 632 0.53 -22.10 -5.54
CA PRO A 632 1.45 -22.19 -6.67
C PRO A 632 1.79 -23.64 -7.05
N GLY A 633 2.03 -23.85 -8.35
CA GLY A 633 2.60 -25.06 -8.92
C GLY A 633 3.88 -24.74 -9.69
N THR A 634 4.07 -25.40 -10.83
CA THR A 634 5.24 -25.17 -11.70
C THR A 634 5.14 -23.83 -12.43
N GLY A 635 6.29 -23.22 -12.71
CA GLY A 635 6.35 -22.00 -13.52
C GLY A 635 7.68 -21.83 -14.24
N HIS A 636 7.77 -20.77 -15.05
CA HIS A 636 9.01 -20.36 -15.72
C HIS A 636 9.13 -18.84 -15.74
N PHE A 637 10.35 -18.31 -15.84
CA PHE A 637 10.60 -16.88 -15.93
C PHE A 637 10.72 -16.45 -17.40
N SER A 638 9.92 -15.46 -17.81
CA SER A 638 10.03 -14.86 -19.13
C SER A 638 9.50 -13.44 -19.16
N SER A 639 10.10 -12.57 -19.99
CA SER A 639 9.69 -11.16 -20.13
C SER A 639 9.68 -10.37 -18.81
N GLY A 640 10.59 -10.68 -17.88
CA GLY A 640 10.70 -9.99 -16.59
C GLY A 640 9.64 -10.41 -15.56
N LEU A 641 8.88 -11.49 -15.80
CA LEU A 641 7.83 -12.02 -14.93
C LEU A 641 7.93 -13.54 -14.80
N TYR A 642 7.50 -14.06 -13.67
CA TYR A 642 7.25 -15.49 -13.49
C TYR A 642 5.84 -15.83 -13.98
N HIS A 643 5.75 -16.84 -14.82
CA HIS A 643 4.51 -17.43 -15.32
C HIS A 643 4.26 -18.70 -14.53
N CYS A 644 3.39 -18.61 -13.52
CA CYS A 644 3.14 -19.70 -12.57
C CYS A 644 1.79 -20.34 -12.87
N ASN A 645 1.76 -21.66 -13.07
CA ASN A 645 0.50 -22.40 -13.04
C ASN A 645 0.07 -22.56 -11.57
N CYS A 646 -1.10 -22.03 -11.22
CA CYS A 646 -1.61 -21.98 -9.87
C CYS A 646 -3.01 -22.59 -9.79
N ARG A 647 -3.30 -23.29 -8.70
CA ARG A 647 -4.66 -23.69 -8.35
C ARG A 647 -5.40 -22.52 -7.72
N LEU A 648 -6.58 -22.21 -8.23
CA LEU A 648 -7.46 -21.16 -7.70
C LEU A 648 -8.37 -21.73 -6.60
N LEU A 649 -8.10 -21.36 -5.35
CA LEU A 649 -8.80 -21.83 -4.16
C LEU A 649 -10.03 -20.97 -3.87
N LYS A 650 -11.04 -21.06 -4.73
CA LYS A 650 -12.28 -20.26 -4.67
C LYS A 650 -13.53 -21.13 -4.76
N GLY A 651 -14.58 -20.72 -4.05
CA GLY A 651 -15.87 -21.40 -4.07
C GLY A 651 -15.88 -22.69 -3.25
N THR A 652 -16.93 -23.50 -3.42
CA THR A 652 -17.24 -24.61 -2.49
C THR A 652 -16.51 -25.93 -2.79
N ARG A 653 -15.91 -26.04 -3.98
CA ARG A 653 -15.37 -27.30 -4.52
C ARG A 653 -13.90 -27.51 -4.12
N ASN A 654 -13.53 -28.75 -3.82
CA ASN A 654 -12.15 -29.15 -3.51
C ASN A 654 -11.31 -29.53 -4.74
N THR A 655 -11.91 -29.52 -5.94
CA THR A 655 -11.21 -29.66 -7.22
C THR A 655 -11.06 -28.27 -7.84
N PHE A 656 -9.83 -27.77 -7.87
CA PHE A 656 -9.54 -26.39 -8.22
C PHE A 656 -9.21 -26.25 -9.70
N VAL A 657 -9.67 -25.14 -10.29
CA VAL A 657 -9.26 -24.73 -11.63
C VAL A 657 -7.79 -24.30 -11.56
N GLU A 658 -7.01 -24.76 -12.52
CA GLU A 658 -5.63 -24.33 -12.72
C GLU A 658 -5.60 -23.18 -13.74
N ASN A 659 -4.96 -22.08 -13.35
CA ASN A 659 -4.77 -20.91 -14.21
C ASN A 659 -3.30 -20.48 -14.16
N THR A 660 -2.77 -20.06 -15.30
CA THR A 660 -1.47 -19.38 -15.36
C THR A 660 -1.61 -17.92 -14.95
N ILE A 661 -0.82 -17.49 -13.97
CA ILE A 661 -0.73 -16.10 -13.51
C ILE A 661 0.67 -15.55 -13.80
N GLU A 662 0.75 -14.22 -13.98
CA GLU A 662 2.01 -13.49 -14.14
C GLU A 662 2.34 -12.75 -12.84
N VAL A 663 3.47 -13.06 -12.20
CA VAL A 663 3.91 -12.43 -10.93
C VAL A 663 5.35 -11.94 -10.99
N ILE A 664 5.69 -10.94 -10.18
CA ILE A 664 7.03 -10.31 -10.18
C ILE A 664 8.07 -11.25 -9.56
N ASN A 665 7.71 -11.92 -8.46
CA ASN A 665 8.62 -12.77 -7.69
C ASN A 665 8.22 -14.24 -7.80
N GLY A 666 9.21 -15.14 -7.71
CA GLY A 666 8.95 -16.58 -7.62
C GLY A 666 8.12 -16.92 -6.38
N LEU A 667 7.25 -17.92 -6.48
CA LEU A 667 6.34 -18.32 -5.41
C LEU A 667 6.78 -19.67 -4.81
N GLU A 668 6.66 -19.80 -3.49
CA GLU A 668 6.90 -21.06 -2.77
C GLU A 668 5.67 -21.96 -2.88
N ILE A 669 5.86 -23.18 -3.37
CA ILE A 669 4.79 -24.13 -3.69
C ILE A 669 4.00 -24.56 -2.43
N GLU A 670 4.64 -24.55 -1.27
CA GLU A 670 4.03 -24.98 0.01
C GLU A 670 3.14 -23.89 0.64
N ASN A 671 3.18 -22.67 0.13
CA ASN A 671 2.46 -21.53 0.68
C ASN A 671 1.19 -21.21 -0.10
N LEU A 672 0.26 -20.57 0.61
CA LEU A 672 -0.90 -19.95 0.00
C LEU A 672 -0.62 -18.47 -0.23
N TYR A 673 -1.23 -17.90 -1.25
CA TYR A 673 -1.11 -16.48 -1.54
C TYR A 673 -2.45 -15.85 -1.84
N LEU A 674 -2.64 -14.60 -1.44
CA LEU A 674 -3.78 -13.78 -1.89
C LEU A 674 -3.32 -12.85 -3.01
N LEU A 675 -3.93 -12.99 -4.17
CA LEU A 675 -3.65 -12.19 -5.36
C LEU A 675 -4.87 -11.35 -5.73
N GLU A 676 -4.67 -10.05 -5.93
CA GLU A 676 -5.68 -9.20 -6.56
C GLU A 676 -5.79 -9.59 -8.04
N ALA A 677 -6.99 -9.68 -8.62
CA ALA A 677 -7.21 -10.31 -9.93
C ALA A 677 -6.39 -9.71 -11.10
N ASP A 678 -5.94 -8.47 -10.98
CA ASP A 678 -5.09 -7.74 -11.95
C ASP A 678 -3.71 -7.36 -11.38
N GLY A 679 -3.35 -7.91 -10.23
CA GLY A 679 -2.08 -7.70 -9.57
C GLY A 679 -0.99 -8.62 -10.10
N HIS A 680 0.26 -8.24 -9.82
CA HIS A 680 1.44 -9.06 -10.08
C HIS A 680 2.22 -9.38 -8.80
N GLU A 681 1.76 -8.88 -7.66
CA GLU A 681 2.41 -8.99 -6.35
C GLU A 681 1.43 -9.68 -5.39
N PRO A 682 1.56 -11.00 -5.22
CA PRO A 682 0.69 -11.76 -4.34
C PRO A 682 1.18 -11.69 -2.88
N LEU A 683 0.26 -11.46 -1.94
CA LEU A 683 0.57 -11.50 -0.51
C LEU A 683 0.77 -12.96 -0.05
N LYS A 684 1.96 -13.31 0.45
CA LYS A 684 2.26 -14.65 0.97
C LYS A 684 1.59 -14.86 2.32
N LEU A 685 0.75 -15.87 2.46
CA LEU A 685 0.12 -16.17 3.75
C LEU A 685 1.10 -16.90 4.68
N LEU A 686 1.10 -16.48 5.95
CA LEU A 686 1.71 -17.23 7.04
C LEU A 686 1.07 -18.63 7.15
N PRO A 687 1.84 -19.66 7.53
CA PRO A 687 1.44 -21.07 7.51
C PRO A 687 0.44 -21.46 8.62
N PHE A 688 -0.36 -20.52 9.12
CA PHE A 688 -1.47 -20.78 10.02
C PHE A 688 -2.71 -21.33 9.31
N ILE A 689 -2.71 -21.30 7.97
CA ILE A 689 -3.74 -21.90 7.12
C ILE A 689 -3.03 -22.68 6.01
N LYS A 690 -3.32 -23.97 5.89
CA LYS A 690 -2.66 -24.86 4.94
C LYS A 690 -3.66 -25.69 4.15
N LEU A 691 -3.42 -25.81 2.85
CA LEU A 691 -4.06 -26.80 1.99
C LEU A 691 -3.11 -27.98 1.81
N MET A 692 -3.48 -29.14 2.34
CA MET A 692 -2.63 -30.34 2.31
C MET A 692 -3.47 -31.62 2.27
N PRO A 693 -2.92 -32.75 1.78
CA PRO A 693 -3.62 -34.02 1.84
C PRO A 693 -3.80 -34.45 3.30
N SER A 694 -4.98 -34.97 3.61
CA SER A 694 -5.24 -35.53 4.94
C SER A 694 -4.35 -36.77 5.15
N PRO A 695 -3.81 -36.98 6.37
CA PRO A 695 -2.93 -38.12 6.64
C PRO A 695 -3.59 -39.47 6.36
N ASN A 696 -4.87 -39.64 6.68
CA ASN A 696 -5.54 -40.94 6.57
C ASN A 696 -6.20 -41.14 5.20
N THR A 697 -6.79 -40.10 4.61
CA THR A 697 -7.59 -40.23 3.37
C THR A 697 -6.85 -39.81 2.12
N GLN A 698 -5.75 -39.06 2.25
CA GLN A 698 -4.99 -38.44 1.16
C GLN A 698 -5.79 -37.43 0.31
N VAL A 699 -7.01 -37.09 0.73
CA VAL A 699 -7.82 -36.04 0.11
C VAL A 699 -7.32 -34.69 0.60
N ASN A 700 -7.12 -33.73 -0.32
CA ASN A 700 -6.75 -32.38 0.05
C ASN A 700 -7.86 -31.71 0.85
N ALA A 701 -7.49 -31.20 2.03
CA ALA A 701 -8.36 -30.40 2.89
C ALA A 701 -7.62 -29.15 3.38
N CYS A 702 -8.40 -28.15 3.81
CA CYS A 702 -7.84 -26.95 4.40
C CYS A 702 -7.85 -27.08 5.93
N TYR A 703 -6.70 -26.79 6.52
CA TYR A 703 -6.44 -26.88 7.95
C TYR A 703 -6.02 -25.53 8.50
N PHE A 704 -6.56 -25.21 9.68
CA PHE A 704 -6.32 -23.97 10.42
C PHE A 704 -5.53 -24.27 11.68
N TYR A 705 -4.61 -23.38 12.05
CA TYR A 705 -3.79 -23.52 13.24
C TYR A 705 -4.64 -23.46 14.50
N ASN A 706 -4.43 -24.44 15.40
CA ASN A 706 -5.06 -24.48 16.71
C ASN A 706 -4.05 -24.18 17.82
N ARG A 707 -2.98 -24.99 17.91
CA ARG A 707 -2.00 -24.88 18.99
C ARG A 707 -0.69 -25.60 18.71
N LEU A 708 0.32 -25.26 19.51
CA LEU A 708 1.55 -26.01 19.66
C LEU A 708 1.36 -27.09 20.73
N ASP A 709 1.60 -28.34 20.36
CA ASP A 709 1.65 -29.49 21.27
C ASP A 709 3.12 -29.95 21.42
N GLN A 710 3.43 -30.81 22.40
CA GLN A 710 4.81 -31.25 22.69
C GLN A 710 5.53 -31.90 21.50
N ASP A 711 4.79 -32.60 20.62
CA ASP A 711 5.37 -33.31 19.46
C ASP A 711 4.92 -32.72 18.12
N GLY A 712 4.63 -31.41 18.04
CA GLY A 712 4.33 -30.75 16.76
C GLY A 712 3.16 -29.78 16.83
N VAL A 713 2.63 -29.42 15.66
CA VAL A 713 1.57 -28.42 15.51
C VAL A 713 0.23 -29.11 15.28
N ARG A 714 -0.77 -28.78 16.09
CA ARG A 714 -2.14 -29.26 15.90
C ARG A 714 -2.92 -28.30 15.00
N MET A 715 -3.52 -28.85 13.95
CA MET A 715 -4.32 -28.11 12.98
C MET A 715 -5.70 -28.75 12.85
N VAL A 716 -6.72 -27.94 12.57
CA VAL A 716 -8.12 -28.38 12.52
C VAL A 716 -8.77 -28.02 11.19
N SER A 717 -9.60 -28.91 10.67
CA SER A 717 -10.50 -28.61 9.57
C SER A 717 -11.93 -28.43 10.08
N TYR A 718 -12.55 -27.33 9.68
CA TYR A 718 -13.89 -26.96 10.13
C TYR A 718 -15.02 -27.53 9.27
N TYR A 719 -14.69 -28.15 8.13
CA TYR A 719 -15.66 -28.75 7.19
C TYR A 719 -15.35 -30.20 6.80
N PHE A 720 -14.10 -30.64 6.94
CA PHE A 720 -13.64 -31.97 6.56
C PHE A 720 -13.70 -32.91 7.77
N ASP A 721 -14.78 -33.69 7.86
CA ASP A 721 -15.09 -34.56 9.00
C ASP A 721 -14.26 -35.85 9.04
N GLN A 722 -13.77 -36.33 7.89
CA GLN A 722 -12.99 -37.57 7.79
C GLN A 722 -11.66 -37.52 8.53
N ASP A 723 -11.02 -36.33 8.55
CA ASP A 723 -9.81 -36.03 9.34
C ASP A 723 -9.89 -34.58 9.83
N ALA A 724 -10.79 -34.33 10.77
CA ALA A 724 -11.06 -32.98 11.29
C ALA A 724 -9.90 -32.39 12.11
N ASP A 725 -8.96 -33.22 12.56
CA ASP A 725 -7.82 -32.81 13.38
C ASP A 725 -6.57 -33.56 12.96
N VAL A 726 -5.48 -32.82 12.74
CA VAL A 726 -4.21 -33.38 12.30
C VAL A 726 -3.06 -32.79 13.11
N LYS A 727 -2.02 -33.58 13.29
CA LYS A 727 -0.76 -33.15 13.90
C LYS A 727 0.34 -33.17 12.84
N ILE A 728 1.00 -32.04 12.63
CA ILE A 728 2.07 -31.88 11.64
C ILE A 728 3.39 -31.55 12.31
N GLN A 729 4.50 -32.01 11.71
CA GLN A 729 5.84 -31.60 12.08
C GLN A 729 6.22 -30.38 11.25
N ASP A 730 6.11 -29.19 11.84
CA ASP A 730 6.48 -27.95 11.18
C ASP A 730 7.12 -26.96 12.17
N ASN A 731 8.46 -26.99 12.19
CA ASN A 731 9.25 -26.11 13.04
C ASN A 731 9.16 -24.63 12.62
N SER A 732 8.71 -24.34 11.38
CA SER A 732 8.60 -22.97 10.90
C SER A 732 7.50 -22.20 11.65
N ILE A 733 6.39 -22.84 12.02
CA ILE A 733 5.28 -22.21 12.76
C ILE A 733 5.75 -21.75 14.13
N GLN A 734 6.52 -22.56 14.85
CA GLN A 734 7.10 -22.17 16.14
C GLN A 734 8.04 -20.98 15.99
N SER A 735 8.91 -21.00 14.96
CA SER A 735 9.82 -19.89 14.67
C SER A 735 9.05 -18.60 14.37
N ILE A 736 7.98 -18.69 13.56
CA ILE A 736 7.13 -17.56 13.22
C ILE A 736 6.46 -17.02 14.48
N ILE A 737 5.86 -17.88 15.32
CA ILE A 737 5.24 -17.44 16.59
C ILE A 737 6.25 -16.72 17.49
N ASN A 738 7.49 -17.21 17.57
CA ASN A 738 8.54 -16.57 18.37
C ASN A 738 8.98 -15.21 17.79
N ASN A 739 8.93 -15.06 16.46
CA ASN A 739 9.34 -13.85 15.76
C ASN A 739 8.22 -12.81 15.63
N LEU A 740 6.95 -13.23 15.72
CA LEU A 740 5.77 -12.36 15.74
C LEU A 740 5.79 -11.48 17.00
N SER A 741 6.54 -10.38 16.95
CA SER A 741 6.71 -9.37 18.01
C SER A 741 7.74 -9.70 19.10
N ILE A 742 9.02 -9.82 18.72
CA ILE A 742 10.12 -9.23 19.50
C ILE A 742 10.74 -8.14 18.63
N ASN A 743 10.29 -6.90 18.79
CA ASN A 743 11.08 -5.71 18.44
C ASN A 743 11.09 -4.78 19.64
#